data_AF-A0A6A6S0Z0-F1
#
_entry.id   AF-A0A6A6S0Z0-F1
#
_cell.length_a   1.000
_cell.length_b   1.000
_cell.length_c   1.000
_cell.angle_alpha   90.00
_cell.angle_beta   90.00
_cell.angle_gamma   90.00
#
_symmetry.space_group_name_H-M   'P 1'
#
loop_
_entity.id
_entity.type
_entity.pdbx_description
1 polymer ?
#
loop_
_entity_poly.entity_id
_entity_poly.type
_entity_poly.pdbx_seq_one_letter_code
_entity_poly.pdbx_strand_id
1 'polypeptide(L)'
;MEDQSYPSMDVDDLFGDAEQVTLPNISVISAPPVKGLEERLDELSTSGCCSRIAWSKSGCVAYITPDRYAVHLRVFSRDTSTGKWDLGKATPIDIPVSYDEYPFLHVSWSNLGNDLAVINAAGQVMIFTCSMVLDRMTFMRSDLTQPEVDMDKVVGMHWLAILPYEHKNQIAWSASKNGDKWAFNVTPHAFKDMHHPAEGKASLIYLKGQGDIKLRFQQPDSSWQEVTAPLSSTIATRDAFTHAAFASNNDSTLLLAAYDVSGRVHLYRIEAKWNVPPPKAGQPPPRQYDKPELTTSLLTIADDGYPTMVNTDPTSGVETKVRIPAQLTHLNFLPTTPEQNDGSLPTIQAIFSTPPSSVHLDQTQPPQNHFSIVTKWEVHHQQKNQLHSSLDKVTSKKKSVSSICARNAWALKRQQDTMMHSIVLSFVPVWYSMILSFIYSDGTIEFRKRSTMATIAPDYAIDAVTSMPQAGFSFTAYEPALYTALSPNHCIAVCMQTDGKIKLRSMDYTYGTLSTPDPDPENDPRHSAALAALILQSTTAANQYFTSDDIFSVIGTLSQQRKDEFISLMFQSLAVSIDCGIDEQSSNHLILLGRSPFFVKTLSAIHLLGLEGSLSRSLSSKTAWIILNIKYITQILTTIARMHVQIEKNPLRPEAVPYSIGICRWIMHFITYMMDELLELSRTLYLLQRKQNAPLTKQALESAIQDSNKPALLVLLSAFPRTMLKLWTQPLSWVSRTAVGYINGNPTPEIHKLYLPLHTALFDSPADFRQFEHLVSEAQALVRQCYKRDPQTSKDGKEGEAARNKAERELLAGRIPDVLWPAAQRLVTESLWGPDGGTQNGGGTSANHNTGSSLADKVDVAKLTFFDTTWLGFTASKRAEKFFEDHVVDVCQKMVIRGPGAQSHPVGNQNGRIRSGSIQSVNGVGNGEAGIDDGSGGRKKDKERKLRRCTRCGACMEDVVMGMPGYANPHVGWLMGVAKHCVCGNSWMLAPGKV
;
A
#
# COMPACT_ATOMS: atom_id res chain seq x y z
N MET A 1 76.95 -32.03 36.90
CA MET A 1 76.85 -32.85 38.11
C MET A 1 75.73 -32.22 38.92
N GLU A 2 74.48 -32.67 38.72
CA GLU A 2 73.94 -33.91 39.33
C GLU A 2 74.03 -33.78 40.86
N ASP A 3 72.94 -33.82 41.63
CA ASP A 3 71.92 -34.87 41.57
C ASP A 3 70.50 -34.42 41.90
N GLN A 4 69.58 -35.09 41.22
CA GLN A 4 68.13 -35.11 41.38
C GLN A 4 67.74 -36.05 42.54
N SER A 5 66.64 -35.75 43.24
CA SER A 5 65.46 -36.65 43.27
C SER A 5 64.33 -36.10 44.14
N TYR A 6 63.28 -35.68 43.44
CA TYR A 6 61.84 -35.65 43.77
C TYR A 6 61.37 -35.36 45.21
N PRO A 7 60.86 -34.13 45.47
CA PRO A 7 59.91 -33.88 46.54
C PRO A 7 58.46 -33.84 46.02
N SER A 8 57.62 -34.55 46.78
CA SER A 8 56.16 -34.44 47.00
C SER A 8 55.31 -33.74 45.95
N MET A 9 54.39 -34.51 45.35
CA MET A 9 53.20 -34.00 44.65
C MET A 9 52.47 -32.96 45.51
N ASP A 10 52.26 -31.81 44.89
CA ASP A 10 51.51 -30.67 45.39
C ASP A 10 50.01 -30.97 45.33
N VAL A 11 49.25 -30.35 46.24
CA VAL A 11 47.82 -30.60 46.49
C VAL A 11 46.88 -29.97 45.45
N ASP A 12 47.39 -29.71 44.24
CA ASP A 12 46.65 -29.12 43.11
C ASP A 12 46.27 -30.12 41.99
N ASP A 13 46.45 -31.44 42.21
CA ASP A 13 46.17 -32.49 41.21
C ASP A 13 45.03 -33.44 41.62
N LEU A 14 43.95 -32.91 42.22
CA LEU A 14 42.70 -33.66 42.46
C LEU A 14 41.53 -33.20 41.57
N PHE A 15 41.75 -32.20 40.70
CA PHE A 15 40.76 -31.70 39.74
C PHE A 15 41.35 -31.42 38.33
N GLY A 16 42.34 -32.20 37.92
CA GLY A 16 42.83 -32.23 36.54
C GLY A 16 42.10 -33.30 35.70
N ASP A 17 41.54 -32.86 34.58
CA ASP A 17 41.01 -33.65 33.45
C ASP A 17 39.74 -34.49 33.67
N ALA A 18 38.64 -33.81 34.02
CA ALA A 18 37.36 -34.23 33.49
C ALA A 18 37.25 -33.76 32.03
N GLU A 19 37.41 -34.69 31.09
CA GLU A 19 36.69 -34.64 29.82
C GLU A 19 35.30 -34.05 30.09
N GLN A 20 34.91 -33.03 29.34
CA GLN A 20 33.55 -32.51 29.42
C GLN A 20 32.59 -33.64 29.07
N VAL A 21 32.17 -34.37 30.09
CA VAL A 21 30.98 -35.19 30.09
C VAL A 21 29.87 -34.22 29.71
N THR A 22 29.45 -34.32 28.46
CA THR A 22 28.26 -33.68 27.93
C THR A 22 27.11 -34.12 28.81
N LEU A 23 26.77 -33.27 29.78
CA LEU A 23 25.52 -33.41 30.52
C LEU A 23 24.40 -33.46 29.47
N PRO A 24 23.58 -34.52 29.44
CA PRO A 24 22.45 -34.56 28.53
C PRO A 24 21.58 -33.34 28.83
N ASN A 25 21.31 -32.58 27.78
CA ASN A 25 20.43 -31.41 27.77
C ASN A 25 19.30 -31.60 28.78
N ILE A 26 19.29 -30.77 29.83
CA ILE A 26 18.13 -30.63 30.72
C ILE A 26 16.97 -30.33 29.79
N SER A 27 16.05 -31.28 29.72
CA SER A 27 14.79 -31.21 29.01
C SER A 27 14.14 -29.85 29.25
N VAL A 28 14.14 -29.02 28.20
CA VAL A 28 13.32 -27.82 28.13
C VAL A 28 11.89 -28.28 28.40
N ILE A 29 11.30 -27.84 29.51
CA ILE A 29 9.89 -28.07 29.82
C ILE A 29 9.11 -27.46 28.66
N SER A 30 8.56 -28.31 27.79
CA SER A 30 7.74 -27.89 26.66
C SER A 30 6.58 -27.07 27.20
N ALA A 31 6.47 -25.81 26.79
CA ALA A 31 5.36 -24.96 27.17
C ALA A 31 4.04 -25.66 26.77
N PRO A 32 2.99 -25.60 27.60
CA PRO A 32 1.73 -26.25 27.28
C PRO A 32 1.21 -25.73 25.92
N PRO A 33 0.62 -26.62 25.08
CA PRO A 33 0.15 -26.24 23.76
C PRO A 33 -0.90 -25.13 23.85
N VAL A 34 -0.98 -24.31 22.80
CA VAL A 34 -1.96 -23.22 22.71
C VAL A 34 -3.36 -23.78 22.91
N LYS A 35 -4.14 -23.14 23.79
CA LYS A 35 -5.54 -23.52 24.00
C LYS A 35 -6.29 -23.47 22.67
N GLY A 36 -6.99 -24.56 22.32
CA GLY A 36 -7.74 -24.70 21.07
C GLY A 36 -6.94 -25.20 19.86
N LEU A 37 -5.69 -25.65 20.07
CA LEU A 37 -4.84 -26.21 19.01
C LEU A 37 -5.45 -27.45 18.34
N GLU A 38 -6.06 -28.36 19.10
CA GLU A 38 -6.74 -29.55 18.58
C GLU A 38 -7.89 -29.18 17.64
N GLU A 39 -8.83 -28.34 18.11
CA GLU A 39 -9.94 -27.84 17.28
C GLU A 39 -9.43 -27.15 16.01
N ARG A 40 -8.34 -26.37 16.13
CA ARG A 40 -7.75 -25.70 14.97
C ARG A 40 -7.16 -26.69 13.94
N LEU A 41 -6.55 -27.78 14.40
CA LEU A 41 -6.01 -28.80 13.50
C LEU A 41 -7.11 -29.59 12.80
N ASP A 42 -8.20 -29.90 13.49
CA ASP A 42 -9.38 -30.54 12.89
C ASP A 42 -10.03 -29.65 11.82
N GLU A 43 -10.07 -28.33 12.05
CA GLU A 43 -10.53 -27.37 11.05
C GLU A 43 -9.64 -27.34 9.81
N LEU A 44 -8.33 -27.28 10.03
CA LEU A 44 -7.34 -27.29 8.96
C LEU A 44 -7.40 -28.60 8.16
N SER A 45 -7.65 -29.74 8.83
CA SER A 45 -7.73 -31.04 8.14
C SER A 45 -9.01 -31.26 7.35
N THR A 46 -10.08 -30.56 7.72
CA THR A 46 -11.37 -30.68 7.04
C THR A 46 -11.40 -29.94 5.70
N SER A 47 -10.79 -28.75 5.58
CA SER A 47 -10.81 -27.97 4.35
C SER A 47 -9.59 -27.07 4.16
N GLY A 48 -9.11 -26.97 2.91
CA GLY A 48 -8.09 -25.99 2.53
C GLY A 48 -8.54 -24.52 2.60
N CYS A 49 -9.85 -24.24 2.66
CA CYS A 49 -10.37 -22.89 2.87
C CYS A 49 -10.92 -22.69 4.28
N CYS A 50 -10.04 -22.37 5.24
CA CYS A 50 -10.40 -22.19 6.66
C CYS A 50 -9.64 -21.04 7.37
N SER A 51 -9.38 -19.93 6.66
CA SER A 51 -8.66 -18.78 7.19
C SER A 51 -9.63 -17.81 7.88
N ARG A 52 -9.46 -17.59 9.19
CA ARG A 52 -10.33 -16.67 9.95
C ARG A 52 -9.84 -15.24 10.02
N ILE A 53 -8.62 -14.97 9.59
CA ILE A 53 -8.03 -13.63 9.61
C ILE A 53 -7.19 -13.42 8.37
N ALA A 54 -7.35 -12.27 7.72
CA ALA A 54 -6.61 -11.92 6.52
C ALA A 54 -6.30 -10.42 6.50
N TRP A 55 -5.10 -10.06 6.04
CA TRP A 55 -4.66 -8.68 5.93
C TRP A 55 -4.60 -8.25 4.46
N SER A 56 -5.36 -7.23 4.12
CA SER A 56 -5.39 -6.61 2.80
C SER A 56 -4.09 -5.87 2.49
N LYS A 57 -3.68 -5.89 1.22
CA LYS A 57 -2.56 -5.08 0.68
C LYS A 57 -2.74 -3.57 0.83
N SER A 58 -3.95 -3.10 1.12
CA SER A 58 -4.27 -1.70 1.41
C SER A 58 -4.20 -1.32 2.90
N GLY A 59 -3.93 -2.29 3.80
CA GLY A 59 -3.79 -2.04 5.24
C GLY A 59 -5.02 -2.36 6.10
N CYS A 60 -6.06 -2.99 5.55
CA CYS A 60 -7.25 -3.41 6.30
C CYS A 60 -7.18 -4.89 6.71
N VAL A 61 -7.48 -5.21 7.96
CA VAL A 61 -7.61 -6.58 8.46
C VAL A 61 -9.08 -6.98 8.47
N ALA A 62 -9.40 -8.11 7.86
CA ALA A 62 -10.69 -8.78 8.01
C ALA A 62 -10.54 -9.99 8.93
N TYR A 63 -11.51 -10.20 9.83
CA TYR A 63 -11.56 -11.39 10.66
C TYR A 63 -12.99 -11.88 10.91
N ILE A 64 -13.12 -13.18 11.10
CA ILE A 64 -14.36 -13.84 11.51
C ILE A 64 -14.43 -13.84 13.03
N THR A 65 -15.57 -13.46 13.59
CA THR A 65 -15.79 -13.45 15.05
C THR A 65 -15.73 -14.88 15.64
N PRO A 66 -15.42 -15.04 16.94
CA PRO A 66 -15.30 -16.37 17.55
C PRO A 66 -16.54 -17.25 17.42
N ASP A 67 -17.74 -16.66 17.44
CA ASP A 67 -19.02 -17.34 17.23
C ASP A 67 -19.26 -17.77 15.77
N ARG A 68 -18.41 -17.31 14.84
CA ARG A 68 -18.47 -17.56 13.39
C ARG A 68 -19.65 -16.95 12.65
N TYR A 69 -20.43 -16.04 13.25
CA TYR A 69 -21.62 -15.46 12.60
C TYR A 69 -21.47 -13.99 12.20
N ALA A 70 -20.29 -13.39 12.37
CA ALA A 70 -19.99 -12.06 11.87
C ALA A 70 -18.59 -11.96 11.28
N VAL A 71 -18.42 -11.01 10.37
CA VAL A 71 -17.13 -10.61 9.81
C VAL A 71 -16.88 -9.15 10.12
N HIS A 72 -15.73 -8.87 10.72
CA HIS A 72 -15.35 -7.54 11.16
C HIS A 72 -14.09 -7.06 10.45
N LEU A 73 -13.99 -5.75 10.26
CA LEU A 73 -12.83 -5.06 9.71
C LEU A 73 -12.13 -4.24 10.79
N ARG A 74 -10.80 -4.18 10.74
CA ARG A 74 -9.97 -3.25 11.51
C ARG A 74 -8.95 -2.60 10.57
N VAL A 75 -8.98 -1.29 10.48
CA VAL A 75 -8.05 -0.54 9.63
C VAL A 75 -6.76 -0.24 10.40
N PHE A 76 -5.61 -0.61 9.83
CA PHE A 76 -4.32 -0.19 10.36
C PHE A 76 -4.07 1.27 10.04
N SER A 77 -3.79 2.09 11.06
CA SER A 77 -3.65 3.54 10.87
C SER A 77 -2.75 4.17 11.92
N ARG A 78 -2.16 5.31 11.57
CA ARG A 78 -1.42 6.18 12.49
C ARG A 78 -2.40 6.99 13.32
N ASP A 79 -2.28 6.89 14.64
CA ASP A 79 -2.94 7.80 15.56
C ASP A 79 -2.38 9.22 15.40
N THR A 80 -3.27 10.19 15.24
CA THR A 80 -2.88 11.57 14.90
C THR A 80 -2.30 12.32 16.09
N SER A 81 -2.66 11.94 17.32
CA SER A 81 -2.14 12.58 18.53
C SER A 81 -0.78 12.05 18.93
N THR A 82 -0.62 10.73 18.96
CA THR A 82 0.56 10.05 19.49
C THR A 82 1.57 9.67 18.41
N GLY A 83 1.13 9.62 17.14
CA GLY A 83 1.94 9.12 16.03
C GLY A 83 2.15 7.61 16.02
N LYS A 84 1.58 6.87 17.00
CA LYS A 84 1.65 5.41 17.08
C LYS A 84 0.78 4.78 16.00
N TRP A 85 1.25 3.69 15.40
CA TRP A 85 0.46 2.88 14.48
C TRP A 85 -0.23 1.73 15.23
N ASP A 86 -1.53 1.53 14.97
CA ASP A 86 -2.29 0.44 15.56
C ASP A 86 -3.52 0.07 14.71
N LEU A 87 -4.21 -1.01 15.09
CA LEU A 87 -5.50 -1.37 14.52
C LEU A 87 -6.62 -0.52 15.12
N GLY A 88 -7.43 0.08 14.25
CA GLY A 88 -8.61 0.81 14.63
C GLY A 88 -9.72 -0.05 15.26
N LYS A 89 -10.85 0.59 15.54
CA LYS A 89 -12.04 -0.08 16.08
C LYS A 89 -12.57 -1.13 15.08
N ALA A 90 -13.13 -2.22 15.62
CA ALA A 90 -13.80 -3.21 14.82
C ALA A 90 -15.05 -2.62 14.16
N THR A 91 -15.19 -2.81 12.85
CA THR A 91 -16.34 -2.38 12.06
C THR A 91 -16.98 -3.62 11.44
N PRO A 92 -18.23 -3.96 11.77
CA PRO A 92 -18.90 -5.10 11.16
C PRO A 92 -19.17 -4.85 9.68
N ILE A 93 -19.08 -5.91 8.87
CA ILE A 93 -19.55 -5.91 7.49
C ILE A 93 -21.03 -6.28 7.50
N ASP A 94 -21.85 -5.54 6.75
CA ASP A 94 -23.26 -5.83 6.59
C ASP A 94 -23.44 -7.11 5.74
N ILE A 95 -23.69 -8.25 6.40
CA ILE A 95 -24.03 -9.51 5.74
C ILE A 95 -25.53 -9.51 5.38
N PRO A 96 -25.93 -9.93 4.17
CA PRO A 96 -27.35 -10.08 3.83
C PRO A 96 -28.02 -11.24 4.61
N VAL A 97 -29.27 -11.03 5.04
CA VAL A 97 -30.12 -11.88 5.92
C VAL A 97 -30.34 -13.35 5.46
N SER A 98 -29.86 -13.73 4.27
CA SER A 98 -29.96 -15.12 3.78
C SER A 98 -28.62 -15.88 3.82
N TYR A 99 -27.55 -15.23 4.28
CA TYR A 99 -26.19 -15.77 4.26
C TYR A 99 -25.57 -15.92 5.66
N ASP A 100 -26.25 -15.39 6.68
CA ASP A 100 -25.89 -15.41 8.10
C ASP A 100 -26.44 -16.64 8.85
N GLU A 101 -27.22 -17.50 8.18
CA GLU A 101 -27.71 -18.77 8.76
C GLU A 101 -26.60 -19.80 9.00
N TYR A 102 -25.49 -19.72 8.24
CA TYR A 102 -24.39 -20.68 8.29
C TYR A 102 -23.11 -20.02 8.83
N PRO A 103 -22.32 -20.71 9.67
CA PRO A 103 -21.10 -20.15 10.22
C PRO A 103 -20.07 -19.85 9.11
N PHE A 104 -19.39 -18.71 9.21
CA PHE A 104 -18.28 -18.31 8.35
C PHE A 104 -17.02 -19.11 8.66
N LEU A 105 -16.35 -19.54 7.60
CA LEU A 105 -15.17 -20.41 7.68
C LEU A 105 -13.91 -19.77 7.09
N HIS A 106 -14.04 -18.90 6.08
CA HIS A 106 -12.89 -18.36 5.36
C HIS A 106 -13.07 -16.91 4.92
N VAL A 107 -12.00 -16.11 5.04
CA VAL A 107 -11.85 -14.77 4.46
C VAL A 107 -10.58 -14.66 3.60
N SER A 108 -10.68 -14.06 2.42
CA SER A 108 -9.52 -13.80 1.53
C SER A 108 -9.65 -12.49 0.78
N TRP A 109 -8.59 -11.70 0.76
CA TRP A 109 -8.49 -10.47 -0.03
C TRP A 109 -8.03 -10.76 -1.46
N SER A 110 -8.48 -9.94 -2.43
CA SER A 110 -7.94 -9.90 -3.78
C SER A 110 -6.51 -9.34 -3.82
N ASN A 111 -5.80 -9.54 -4.94
CA ASN A 111 -4.39 -9.19 -5.05
C ASN A 111 -4.09 -7.69 -4.85
N LEU A 112 -5.01 -6.80 -5.25
CA LEU A 112 -4.92 -5.36 -5.00
C LEU A 112 -5.57 -4.92 -3.66
N GLY A 113 -6.20 -5.85 -2.93
CA GLY A 113 -6.77 -5.58 -1.62
C GLY A 113 -8.08 -4.78 -1.61
N ASN A 114 -8.76 -4.70 -2.75
CA ASN A 114 -10.01 -3.95 -2.92
C ASN A 114 -11.27 -4.82 -2.77
N ASP A 115 -11.14 -6.13 -2.96
CA ASP A 115 -12.25 -7.08 -2.87
C ASP A 115 -11.96 -8.12 -1.78
N LEU A 116 -12.99 -8.51 -1.05
CA LEU A 116 -12.95 -9.51 0.02
C LEU A 116 -13.92 -10.63 -0.30
N ALA A 117 -13.42 -11.86 -0.38
CA ALA A 117 -14.24 -13.06 -0.40
C ALA A 117 -14.52 -13.53 1.04
N VAL A 118 -15.78 -13.83 1.34
CA VAL A 118 -16.23 -14.44 2.59
C VAL A 118 -16.94 -15.75 2.25
N ILE A 119 -16.62 -16.83 2.95
CA ILE A 119 -17.19 -18.16 2.73
C ILE A 119 -17.83 -18.68 4.01
N ASN A 120 -19.02 -19.25 3.88
CA ASN A 120 -19.72 -19.94 4.96
C ASN A 120 -19.68 -21.48 4.82
N ALA A 121 -20.19 -22.17 5.84
CA ALA A 121 -20.20 -23.64 5.90
C ALA A 121 -21.10 -24.30 4.85
N ALA A 122 -22.10 -23.60 4.32
CA ALA A 122 -22.86 -24.03 3.14
C ALA A 122 -22.05 -23.93 1.82
N GLY A 123 -20.84 -23.39 1.89
CA GLY A 123 -19.94 -23.19 0.75
C GLY A 123 -20.34 -22.02 -0.15
N GLN A 124 -21.23 -21.13 0.29
CA GLN A 124 -21.55 -19.93 -0.46
C GLN A 124 -20.35 -18.98 -0.41
N VAL A 125 -19.98 -18.44 -1.58
CA VAL A 125 -18.94 -17.41 -1.70
C VAL A 125 -19.63 -16.06 -1.82
N MET A 126 -19.33 -15.13 -0.93
CA MET A 126 -19.78 -13.74 -0.98
C MET A 126 -18.60 -12.85 -1.35
N ILE A 127 -18.83 -11.84 -2.20
CA ILE A 127 -17.79 -10.87 -2.56
C ILE A 127 -18.23 -9.50 -2.08
N PHE A 128 -17.32 -8.83 -1.38
CA PHE A 128 -17.48 -7.46 -0.93
C PHE A 128 -16.41 -6.57 -1.55
N THR A 129 -16.79 -5.39 -2.03
CA THR A 129 -15.86 -4.45 -2.68
C THR A 129 -15.74 -3.15 -1.90
N CYS A 130 -14.51 -2.67 -1.74
CA CYS A 130 -14.17 -1.43 -1.05
C CYS A 130 -14.70 -0.21 -1.82
N SER A 131 -15.50 0.61 -1.14
CA SER A 131 -16.12 1.81 -1.72
C SER A 131 -15.34 3.08 -1.36
N MET A 132 -14.08 3.16 -1.80
CA MET A 132 -13.09 4.24 -1.56
C MET A 132 -12.60 4.41 -0.12
N VAL A 133 -13.22 3.74 0.83
CA VAL A 133 -12.90 3.84 2.26
C VAL A 133 -12.73 2.43 2.79
N LEU A 134 -11.61 2.16 3.46
CA LEU A 134 -11.16 0.79 3.78
C LEU A 134 -12.13 0.00 4.68
N ASP A 135 -12.88 0.68 5.53
CA ASP A 135 -13.91 0.12 6.42
C ASP A 135 -15.33 0.28 5.87
N ARG A 136 -15.47 0.57 4.56
CA ARG A 136 -16.74 0.55 3.83
C ARG A 136 -16.68 -0.49 2.72
N MET A 137 -17.20 -1.67 3.02
CA MET A 137 -17.31 -2.78 2.09
C MET A 137 -18.77 -2.94 1.65
N THR A 138 -18.98 -3.02 0.33
CA THR A 138 -20.32 -3.20 -0.27
C THR A 138 -20.45 -4.62 -0.78
N PHE A 139 -21.50 -5.33 -0.38
CA PHE A 139 -21.81 -6.66 -0.91
C PHE A 139 -22.17 -6.57 -2.40
N MET A 140 -21.47 -7.36 -3.22
CA MET A 140 -21.70 -7.43 -4.66
C MET A 140 -22.50 -8.69 -4.99
N ARG A 141 -23.78 -8.51 -5.32
CA ARG A 141 -24.64 -9.63 -5.76
C ARG A 141 -24.14 -10.21 -7.07
N SER A 142 -24.16 -11.54 -7.17
CA SER A 142 -24.06 -12.24 -8.46
C SER A 142 -25.46 -12.39 -9.08
N ASP A 143 -25.57 -12.33 -10.41
CA ASP A 143 -26.82 -12.46 -11.20
C ASP A 143 -27.55 -13.82 -11.10
N LEU A 144 -27.37 -14.59 -10.04
CA LEU A 144 -28.08 -15.86 -9.84
C LEU A 144 -29.37 -15.64 -9.05
N THR A 145 -30.47 -16.21 -9.54
CA THR A 145 -31.55 -16.75 -8.69
C THR A 145 -30.90 -17.60 -7.60
N GLN A 146 -31.24 -17.34 -6.32
CA GLN A 146 -30.61 -17.93 -5.13
C GLN A 146 -29.96 -19.30 -5.40
N PRO A 147 -28.63 -19.45 -5.23
CA PRO A 147 -28.01 -20.75 -5.39
C PRO A 147 -28.62 -21.72 -4.37
N GLU A 148 -29.10 -22.88 -4.84
CA GLU A 148 -29.55 -23.96 -3.97
C GLU A 148 -28.45 -24.30 -2.96
N VAL A 149 -28.85 -24.53 -1.71
CA VAL A 149 -27.91 -24.83 -0.63
C VAL A 149 -27.51 -26.30 -0.74
N ASP A 150 -26.45 -26.57 -1.51
CA ASP A 150 -25.98 -27.94 -1.74
C ASP A 150 -25.08 -28.49 -0.61
N MET A 151 -24.82 -27.67 0.43
CA MET A 151 -23.93 -27.99 1.56
C MET A 151 -22.53 -28.51 1.16
N ASP A 152 -22.05 -28.10 -0.02
CA ASP A 152 -20.74 -28.48 -0.52
C ASP A 152 -19.68 -27.40 -0.20
N LYS A 153 -18.70 -27.76 0.62
CA LYS A 153 -17.66 -26.85 1.09
C LYS A 153 -16.73 -26.41 -0.05
N VAL A 154 -16.17 -25.20 0.08
CA VAL A 154 -15.06 -24.76 -0.78
C VAL A 154 -13.76 -25.31 -0.20
N VAL A 155 -12.94 -25.95 -1.05
CA VAL A 155 -11.71 -26.66 -0.64
C VAL A 155 -10.43 -26.00 -1.13
N GLY A 156 -10.54 -25.06 -2.06
CA GLY A 156 -9.44 -24.22 -2.54
C GLY A 156 -9.96 -23.04 -3.34
N MET A 157 -9.22 -21.94 -3.33
CA MET A 157 -9.54 -20.74 -4.10
C MET A 157 -8.29 -20.02 -4.61
N HIS A 158 -8.46 -19.17 -5.62
CA HIS A 158 -7.40 -18.34 -6.17
C HIS A 158 -7.94 -17.09 -6.85
N TRP A 159 -7.39 -15.93 -6.48
CA TRP A 159 -7.62 -14.68 -7.20
C TRP A 159 -6.76 -14.65 -8.45
N LEU A 160 -7.37 -14.36 -9.61
CA LEU A 160 -6.62 -14.19 -10.86
C LEU A 160 -5.87 -12.87 -10.85
N ALA A 161 -4.76 -12.80 -11.61
CA ALA A 161 -4.00 -11.58 -11.77
C ALA A 161 -4.85 -10.46 -12.39
N ILE A 162 -4.57 -9.20 -12.02
CA ILE A 162 -5.29 -8.03 -12.50
C ILE A 162 -4.45 -7.27 -13.53
N LEU A 163 -4.97 -7.15 -14.75
CA LEU A 163 -4.33 -6.40 -15.84
C LEU A 163 -4.54 -4.88 -15.66
N PRO A 164 -3.56 -4.01 -15.97
CA PRO A 164 -2.15 -4.30 -16.27
C PRO A 164 -1.28 -4.42 -15.00
N TYR A 165 -1.85 -4.22 -13.82
CA TYR A 165 -1.14 -4.01 -12.55
C TYR A 165 -0.21 -5.13 -12.14
N GLU A 166 -0.53 -6.39 -12.46
CA GLU A 166 0.27 -7.56 -12.06
C GLU A 166 0.97 -8.24 -13.25
N HIS A 167 0.67 -7.83 -14.48
CA HIS A 167 1.26 -8.41 -15.68
C HIS A 167 2.71 -7.94 -15.92
N LYS A 168 3.04 -6.70 -15.50
CA LYS A 168 4.40 -6.13 -15.61
C LYS A 168 4.78 -5.43 -14.32
N ASN A 169 5.74 -5.98 -13.59
CA ASN A 169 6.23 -5.42 -12.33
C ASN A 169 7.72 -5.10 -12.42
N GLN A 170 8.15 -4.14 -11.60
CA GLN A 170 9.56 -3.92 -11.31
C GLN A 170 9.90 -4.68 -10.02
N ILE A 171 10.77 -5.69 -10.12
CA ILE A 171 11.18 -6.51 -8.98
C ILE A 171 12.47 -5.93 -8.40
N ALA A 172 12.45 -5.59 -7.10
CA ALA A 172 13.60 -5.02 -6.41
C ALA A 172 14.42 -6.12 -5.70
N TRP A 173 15.34 -6.76 -6.41
CA TRP A 173 16.03 -7.99 -5.99
C TRP A 173 16.93 -7.84 -4.77
N SER A 174 17.73 -6.77 -4.76
CA SER A 174 18.76 -6.56 -3.75
C SER A 174 19.25 -5.12 -3.76
N ALA A 175 20.02 -4.77 -2.73
CA ALA A 175 20.83 -3.57 -2.69
C ALA A 175 22.29 -3.94 -2.42
N SER A 176 23.23 -3.30 -3.11
CA SER A 176 24.66 -3.48 -2.89
C SER A 176 25.35 -2.13 -2.67
N LYS A 177 26.32 -2.09 -1.77
CA LYS A 177 27.07 -0.88 -1.43
C LYS A 177 28.35 -0.81 -2.25
N ASN A 178 28.54 0.29 -2.97
CA ASN A 178 29.75 0.61 -3.73
C ASN A 178 30.39 1.86 -3.12
N GLY A 179 31.41 1.67 -2.27
CA GLY A 179 31.97 2.74 -1.44
C GLY A 179 30.92 3.23 -0.43
N ASP A 180 30.58 4.52 -0.46
CA ASP A 180 29.57 5.10 0.44
C ASP A 180 28.15 5.12 -0.16
N LYS A 181 27.94 4.52 -1.34
CA LYS A 181 26.67 4.60 -2.06
C LYS A 181 26.05 3.23 -2.25
N TRP A 182 24.79 3.10 -1.83
CA TRP A 182 23.96 1.96 -2.20
C TRP A 182 23.56 2.02 -3.67
N ALA A 183 23.39 0.88 -4.30
CA ALA A 183 22.78 0.70 -5.61
C ALA A 183 21.70 -0.39 -5.49
N PHE A 184 20.50 -0.10 -5.98
CA PHE A 184 19.38 -1.03 -5.92
C PHE A 184 19.23 -1.76 -7.25
N ASN A 185 19.23 -3.08 -7.20
CA ASN A 185 18.98 -3.92 -8.36
C ASN A 185 17.46 -4.08 -8.55
N VAL A 186 16.89 -3.24 -9.41
CA VAL A 186 15.48 -3.29 -9.77
C VAL A 186 15.34 -3.58 -11.26
N THR A 187 14.67 -4.67 -11.62
CA THR A 187 14.49 -5.06 -13.03
C THR A 187 13.03 -5.34 -13.39
N PRO A 188 12.61 -5.03 -14.63
CA PRO A 188 11.27 -5.35 -15.08
C PRO A 188 11.12 -6.86 -15.29
N HIS A 189 9.98 -7.40 -14.86
CA HIS A 189 9.56 -8.77 -15.12
C HIS A 189 8.13 -8.78 -15.66
N ALA A 190 7.86 -9.65 -16.64
CA ALA A 190 6.54 -9.83 -17.22
C ALA A 190 5.99 -11.21 -16.86
N PHE A 191 4.86 -11.24 -16.17
CA PHE A 191 4.16 -12.45 -15.78
C PHE A 191 3.08 -12.77 -16.81
N LYS A 192 2.95 -14.02 -17.22
CA LYS A 192 1.88 -14.52 -18.10
C LYS A 192 0.87 -15.34 -17.30
N ASP A 193 0.43 -14.78 -16.19
CA ASP A 193 -0.58 -15.39 -15.33
C ASP A 193 -1.96 -15.34 -15.99
N MET A 194 -2.85 -16.25 -15.64
CA MET A 194 -4.24 -16.17 -16.09
C MET A 194 -4.90 -14.93 -15.46
N HIS A 195 -5.53 -14.09 -16.30
CA HIS A 195 -6.14 -12.83 -15.87
C HIS A 195 -7.44 -12.55 -16.63
N HIS A 196 -8.26 -11.64 -16.10
CA HIS A 196 -9.37 -11.07 -16.85
C HIS A 196 -8.82 -10.17 -17.98
N PRO A 197 -9.31 -10.25 -19.23
CA PRO A 197 -8.74 -9.49 -20.35
C PRO A 197 -9.07 -7.98 -20.33
N ALA A 198 -10.19 -7.59 -19.70
CA ALA A 198 -10.48 -6.17 -19.47
C ALA A 198 -9.64 -5.60 -18.32
N GLU A 199 -9.03 -4.44 -18.55
CA GLU A 199 -8.18 -3.76 -17.56
C GLU A 199 -8.93 -3.42 -16.27
N GLY A 200 -8.27 -3.64 -15.13
CA GLY A 200 -8.75 -3.33 -13.79
C GLY A 200 -9.87 -4.23 -13.27
N LYS A 201 -10.26 -5.28 -14.01
CA LYS A 201 -11.32 -6.21 -13.61
C LYS A 201 -10.76 -7.41 -12.85
N ALA A 202 -11.40 -7.73 -11.73
CA ALA A 202 -11.03 -8.86 -10.88
C ALA A 202 -11.82 -10.13 -11.26
N SER A 203 -11.19 -11.27 -10.98
CA SER A 203 -11.79 -12.60 -11.11
C SER A 203 -11.31 -13.52 -9.99
N LEU A 204 -12.17 -14.44 -9.55
CA LEU A 204 -11.92 -15.41 -8.48
C LEU A 204 -12.32 -16.80 -8.97
N ILE A 205 -11.40 -17.76 -8.90
CA ILE A 205 -11.68 -19.16 -9.18
C ILE A 205 -11.65 -19.98 -7.88
N TYR A 206 -12.54 -20.94 -7.74
CA TYR A 206 -12.59 -21.80 -6.55
C TYR A 206 -13.12 -23.19 -6.85
N LEU A 207 -12.69 -24.18 -6.06
CA LEU A 207 -13.09 -25.57 -6.16
C LEU A 207 -13.99 -25.96 -4.99
N LYS A 208 -15.08 -26.66 -5.32
CA LYS A 208 -16.00 -27.29 -4.38
C LYS A 208 -15.59 -28.74 -4.07
N GLY A 209 -15.99 -29.25 -2.91
CA GLY A 209 -15.62 -30.58 -2.41
C GLY A 209 -16.06 -31.73 -3.32
N GLN A 210 -17.21 -31.60 -3.99
CA GLN A 210 -17.69 -32.60 -4.97
C GLN A 210 -17.07 -32.46 -6.37
N GLY A 211 -16.15 -31.51 -6.57
CA GLY A 211 -15.38 -31.37 -7.81
C GLY A 211 -15.91 -30.37 -8.83
N ASP A 212 -16.85 -29.51 -8.45
CA ASP A 212 -17.27 -28.38 -9.28
C ASP A 212 -16.30 -27.21 -9.14
N ILE A 213 -15.67 -26.82 -10.25
CA ILE A 213 -14.87 -25.60 -10.34
C ILE A 213 -15.74 -24.43 -10.79
N LYS A 214 -15.59 -23.30 -10.10
CA LYS A 214 -16.38 -22.10 -10.33
C LYS A 214 -15.47 -20.91 -10.58
N LEU A 215 -15.77 -20.15 -11.63
CA LEU A 215 -15.10 -18.89 -11.95
C LEU A 215 -16.09 -17.74 -11.82
N ARG A 216 -15.79 -16.82 -10.91
CA ARG A 216 -16.45 -15.52 -10.78
C ARG A 216 -15.64 -14.44 -11.45
N PHE A 217 -16.31 -13.57 -12.19
CA PHE A 217 -15.65 -12.50 -12.95
C PHE A 217 -16.49 -11.22 -12.96
N GLN A 218 -15.81 -10.08 -13.02
CA GLN A 218 -16.46 -8.76 -13.04
C GLN A 218 -16.94 -8.35 -14.45
N GLN A 219 -18.11 -7.75 -14.47
CA GLN A 219 -18.72 -7.08 -15.62
C GLN A 219 -18.21 -5.64 -15.78
N PRO A 220 -18.49 -4.95 -16.89
CA PRO A 220 -18.07 -3.55 -17.13
C PRO A 220 -18.51 -2.59 -16.02
N ASP A 221 -19.70 -2.80 -15.45
CA ASP A 221 -20.27 -2.05 -14.32
C ASP A 221 -19.77 -2.50 -12.93
N SER A 222 -18.85 -3.46 -12.90
CA SER A 222 -18.28 -4.11 -11.71
C SER A 222 -19.27 -5.01 -10.94
N SER A 223 -20.43 -5.33 -11.51
CA SER A 223 -21.24 -6.47 -11.05
C SER A 223 -20.50 -7.79 -11.29
N TRP A 224 -20.92 -8.87 -10.63
CA TRP A 224 -20.24 -10.16 -10.71
C TRP A 224 -21.12 -11.22 -11.38
N GLN A 225 -20.52 -12.03 -12.23
CA GLN A 225 -21.16 -13.21 -12.81
C GLN A 225 -20.33 -14.46 -12.54
N GLU A 226 -20.96 -15.64 -12.68
CA GLU A 226 -20.35 -16.94 -12.39
C GLU A 226 -20.54 -17.91 -13.57
N VAL A 227 -19.51 -18.72 -13.81
CA VAL A 227 -19.54 -19.92 -14.66
C VAL A 227 -19.03 -21.11 -13.85
N THR A 228 -19.56 -22.31 -14.13
CA THR A 228 -19.19 -23.57 -13.46
C THR A 228 -18.74 -24.58 -14.51
N ALA A 229 -17.74 -25.41 -14.17
CA ALA A 229 -17.34 -26.59 -14.92
C ALA A 229 -17.02 -27.75 -13.97
N PRO A 230 -17.32 -29.01 -14.31
CA PRO A 230 -16.95 -30.17 -13.50
C PRO A 230 -15.51 -30.63 -13.77
N LEU A 231 -14.74 -31.00 -12.74
CA LEU A 231 -13.38 -31.57 -12.92
C LEU A 231 -13.38 -32.98 -13.55
N SER A 232 -14.46 -33.75 -13.39
CA SER A 232 -14.68 -35.05 -14.05
C SER A 232 -16.16 -35.42 -14.05
N SER A 233 -16.60 -36.33 -14.95
CA SER A 233 -18.04 -36.63 -15.12
C SER A 233 -18.64 -37.58 -14.08
N THR A 234 -17.86 -38.13 -13.13
CA THR A 234 -18.41 -39.02 -12.08
C THR A 234 -17.45 -39.11 -10.89
N ILE A 235 -17.59 -38.21 -9.91
CA ILE A 235 -16.93 -38.34 -8.60
C ILE A 235 -17.88 -39.17 -7.73
N ALA A 236 -17.44 -40.35 -7.29
CA ALA A 236 -18.18 -41.09 -6.27
C ALA A 236 -18.06 -40.34 -4.93
N THR A 237 -19.02 -40.48 -4.01
CA THR A 237 -18.95 -39.85 -2.67
C THR A 237 -17.70 -40.22 -1.85
N ARG A 238 -16.95 -41.27 -2.26
CA ARG A 238 -15.66 -41.68 -1.67
C ARG A 238 -14.44 -40.92 -2.23
N ASP A 239 -14.64 -40.05 -3.21
CA ASP A 239 -13.60 -39.30 -3.92
C ASP A 239 -13.69 -37.77 -3.67
N ALA A 240 -14.40 -37.35 -2.62
CA ALA A 240 -14.53 -35.92 -2.31
C ALA A 240 -13.18 -35.27 -2.01
N PHE A 241 -12.99 -34.05 -2.51
CA PHE A 241 -11.80 -33.25 -2.24
C PHE A 241 -11.87 -32.62 -0.85
N THR A 242 -10.71 -32.47 -0.22
CA THR A 242 -10.56 -31.77 1.07
C THR A 242 -9.74 -30.48 0.90
N HIS A 243 -8.71 -30.52 0.05
CA HIS A 243 -7.82 -29.38 -0.16
C HIS A 243 -7.57 -29.18 -1.65
N ALA A 244 -7.46 -27.92 -2.06
CA ALA A 244 -7.04 -27.55 -3.39
C ALA A 244 -6.18 -26.28 -3.39
N ALA A 245 -5.21 -26.24 -4.29
CA ALA A 245 -4.33 -25.10 -4.48
C ALA A 245 -4.06 -24.85 -5.96
N PHE A 246 -3.96 -23.58 -6.34
CA PHE A 246 -3.76 -23.14 -7.71
C PHE A 246 -2.41 -22.47 -7.86
N ALA A 247 -1.80 -22.62 -9.03
CA ALA A 247 -0.60 -21.89 -9.43
C ALA A 247 -0.71 -21.46 -10.89
N SER A 248 -0.10 -20.32 -11.22
CA SER A 248 0.13 -19.94 -12.61
C SER A 248 1.10 -20.89 -13.30
N ASN A 249 0.82 -21.23 -14.55
CA ASN A 249 1.74 -21.95 -15.43
C ASN A 249 2.56 -21.01 -16.33
N ASN A 250 2.45 -19.68 -16.13
CA ASN A 250 3.12 -18.65 -16.93
C ASN A 250 2.88 -18.78 -18.46
N ASP A 251 1.70 -19.29 -18.83
CA ASP A 251 1.22 -19.48 -20.20
C ASP A 251 -0.25 -19.08 -20.36
N SER A 252 -0.75 -18.19 -19.50
CA SER A 252 -2.16 -17.76 -19.38
C SER A 252 -3.13 -18.85 -18.93
N THR A 253 -2.64 -19.98 -18.42
CA THR A 253 -3.45 -21.05 -17.81
C THR A 253 -3.11 -21.24 -16.33
N LEU A 254 -3.98 -21.95 -15.60
CA LEU A 254 -3.72 -22.35 -14.23
C LEU A 254 -3.47 -23.85 -14.13
N LEU A 255 -2.56 -24.23 -13.24
CA LEU A 255 -2.47 -25.57 -12.71
C LEU A 255 -3.23 -25.64 -11.38
N LEU A 256 -3.91 -26.76 -11.14
CA LEU A 256 -4.66 -27.04 -9.92
C LEU A 256 -4.17 -28.36 -9.34
N ALA A 257 -3.76 -28.32 -8.08
CA ALA A 257 -3.53 -29.49 -7.25
C ALA A 257 -4.74 -29.71 -6.35
N ALA A 258 -5.34 -30.90 -6.36
CA ALA A 258 -6.46 -31.26 -5.49
C ALA A 258 -6.15 -32.54 -4.71
N TYR A 259 -6.45 -32.56 -3.41
CA TYR A 259 -6.24 -33.70 -2.52
C TYR A 259 -7.58 -34.27 -2.07
N ASP A 260 -7.78 -35.57 -2.25
CA ASP A 260 -9.01 -36.26 -1.88
C ASP A 260 -8.92 -36.99 -0.54
N VAL A 261 -10.07 -37.41 -0.03
CA VAL A 261 -10.18 -38.20 1.22
C VAL A 261 -9.47 -39.56 1.16
N SER A 262 -9.16 -40.06 -0.04
CA SER A 262 -8.41 -41.30 -0.25
C SER A 262 -6.89 -41.09 -0.20
N GLY A 263 -6.42 -39.86 -0.05
CA GLY A 263 -5.02 -39.52 0.08
C GLY A 263 -4.27 -39.38 -1.25
N ARG A 264 -4.99 -39.19 -2.36
CA ARG A 264 -4.41 -38.98 -3.69
C ARG A 264 -4.25 -37.49 -4.00
N VAL A 265 -3.18 -37.15 -4.71
CA VAL A 265 -2.94 -35.79 -5.24
C VAL A 265 -3.22 -35.80 -6.73
N HIS A 266 -4.22 -35.02 -7.14
CA HIS A 266 -4.61 -34.85 -8.54
C HIS A 266 -4.02 -33.56 -9.08
N LEU A 267 -3.49 -33.60 -10.31
CA LEU A 267 -3.01 -32.42 -11.02
C LEU A 267 -3.90 -32.18 -12.25
N TYR A 268 -4.50 -30.99 -12.31
CA TYR A 268 -5.31 -30.52 -13.43
C TYR A 268 -4.71 -29.28 -14.08
N ARG A 269 -5.05 -29.05 -15.34
CA ARG A 269 -4.88 -27.78 -16.05
C ARG A 269 -6.24 -27.15 -16.32
N ILE A 270 -6.34 -25.85 -16.08
CA ILE A 270 -7.55 -25.06 -16.22
C ILE A 270 -7.29 -23.93 -17.23
N GLU A 271 -8.20 -23.80 -18.19
CA GLU A 271 -8.15 -22.79 -19.24
C GLU A 271 -9.45 -22.02 -19.29
N ALA A 272 -9.36 -20.70 -19.36
CA ALA A 272 -10.51 -19.82 -19.53
C ALA A 272 -10.45 -19.15 -20.90
N LYS A 273 -11.42 -19.44 -21.76
CA LYS A 273 -11.61 -18.75 -23.02
C LYS A 273 -12.57 -17.59 -22.80
N TRP A 274 -12.01 -16.39 -22.76
CA TRP A 274 -12.74 -15.16 -22.52
C TRP A 274 -13.46 -14.64 -23.77
N ASN A 275 -14.72 -14.25 -23.59
CA ASN A 275 -15.54 -13.65 -24.65
C ASN A 275 -15.64 -12.13 -24.46
N VAL A 276 -14.50 -11.46 -24.31
CA VAL A 276 -14.41 -10.01 -24.11
C VAL A 276 -13.91 -9.35 -25.41
N PRO A 277 -14.71 -8.48 -26.05
CA PRO A 277 -14.28 -7.82 -27.27
C PRO A 277 -13.11 -6.86 -26.98
N PRO A 278 -12.12 -6.76 -27.89
CA PRO A 278 -11.00 -5.86 -27.71
C PRO A 278 -11.47 -4.40 -27.69
N PRO A 279 -10.87 -3.53 -26.86
CA PRO A 279 -11.23 -2.12 -26.78
C PRO A 279 -10.96 -1.42 -28.12
N LYS A 280 -11.98 -0.77 -28.70
CA LYS A 280 -11.86 0.06 -29.90
C LYS A 280 -11.81 1.54 -29.52
N ALA A 281 -10.85 2.28 -30.07
CA ALA A 281 -10.69 3.70 -29.79
C ALA A 281 -11.97 4.50 -30.13
N GLY A 282 -12.46 5.29 -29.17
CA GLY A 282 -13.62 6.17 -29.35
C GLY A 282 -15.00 5.50 -29.20
N GLN A 283 -15.07 4.19 -28.97
CA GLN A 283 -16.34 3.51 -28.67
C GLN A 283 -16.51 3.31 -27.15
N PRO A 284 -17.74 3.45 -26.62
CA PRO A 284 -18.00 3.11 -25.22
C PRO A 284 -17.74 1.62 -24.98
N PRO A 285 -17.31 1.23 -23.77
CA PRO A 285 -17.15 -0.18 -23.43
C PRO A 285 -18.48 -0.92 -23.60
N PRO A 286 -18.46 -2.23 -23.89
CA PRO A 286 -19.67 -3.03 -23.98
C PRO A 286 -20.46 -2.92 -22.67
N ARG A 287 -21.79 -3.05 -22.76
CA ARG A 287 -22.67 -2.99 -21.58
C ARG A 287 -22.48 -4.20 -20.67
N GLN A 288 -22.19 -5.36 -21.26
CA GLN A 288 -21.99 -6.62 -20.59
C GLN A 288 -20.96 -7.46 -21.37
N TYR A 289 -20.18 -8.27 -20.67
CA TYR A 289 -19.33 -9.31 -21.21
C TYR A 289 -20.06 -10.65 -21.22
N ASP A 290 -19.90 -11.43 -22.29
CA ASP A 290 -20.42 -12.79 -22.36
C ASP A 290 -19.66 -13.72 -21.41
N LYS A 291 -20.34 -14.78 -20.93
CA LYS A 291 -19.73 -15.75 -20.01
C LYS A 291 -18.52 -16.43 -20.67
N PRO A 292 -17.38 -16.55 -19.97
CA PRO A 292 -16.23 -17.29 -20.48
C PRO A 292 -16.51 -18.80 -20.50
N GLU A 293 -15.82 -19.52 -21.38
CA GLU A 293 -15.83 -20.99 -21.43
C GLU A 293 -14.66 -21.52 -20.59
N LEU A 294 -14.96 -22.37 -19.61
CA LEU A 294 -13.98 -22.93 -18.67
C LEU A 294 -13.72 -24.40 -19.01
N THR A 295 -12.48 -24.74 -19.34
CA THR A 295 -12.05 -26.10 -19.70
C THR A 295 -11.10 -26.64 -18.64
N THR A 296 -11.36 -27.87 -18.19
CA THR A 296 -10.54 -28.57 -17.19
C THR A 296 -10.01 -29.87 -17.74
N SER A 297 -8.71 -30.12 -17.58
CA SER A 297 -8.06 -31.34 -18.06
C SER A 297 -7.25 -32.00 -16.95
N LEU A 298 -7.53 -33.27 -16.66
CA LEU A 298 -6.74 -34.07 -15.73
C LEU A 298 -5.39 -34.42 -16.38
N LEU A 299 -4.29 -34.04 -15.74
CA LEU A 299 -2.94 -34.28 -16.25
C LEU A 299 -2.33 -35.55 -15.67
N THR A 300 -2.42 -35.74 -14.35
CA THR A 300 -1.88 -36.92 -13.66
C THR A 300 -2.43 -37.04 -12.24
N ILE A 301 -2.29 -38.22 -11.63
CA ILE A 301 -2.65 -38.51 -10.24
C ILE A 301 -1.42 -39.15 -9.59
N ALA A 302 -1.07 -38.68 -8.39
CA ALA A 302 -0.11 -39.34 -7.51
C ALA A 302 -0.86 -40.04 -6.37
N ASP A 303 -0.73 -41.36 -6.32
CA ASP A 303 -1.15 -42.18 -5.18
C ASP A 303 -0.17 -42.00 -4.01
N ASP A 304 -0.59 -42.43 -2.82
CA ASP A 304 0.21 -42.36 -1.58
C ASP A 304 0.73 -40.94 -1.26
N GLY A 305 -0.15 -39.95 -1.36
CA GLY A 305 0.15 -38.55 -1.09
C GLY A 305 0.48 -38.23 0.38
N TYR A 306 0.53 -39.22 1.27
CA TYR A 306 0.80 -39.09 2.69
C TYR A 306 2.30 -39.27 3.03
N PRO A 307 2.76 -38.75 4.18
CA PRO A 307 4.14 -38.91 4.63
C PRO A 307 4.44 -40.36 5.06
N THR A 308 5.62 -40.85 4.71
CA THR A 308 6.06 -42.23 4.98
C THR A 308 7.45 -42.26 5.60
N MET A 309 7.68 -43.10 6.61
CA MET A 309 9.02 -43.42 7.10
C MET A 309 9.49 -44.76 6.53
N VAL A 310 10.78 -44.84 6.23
CA VAL A 310 11.42 -46.11 5.87
C VAL A 310 11.91 -46.75 7.16
N ASN A 311 11.39 -47.94 7.45
CA ASN A 311 11.90 -48.78 8.54
C ASN A 311 12.71 -49.91 7.93
N THR A 312 14.00 -49.94 8.25
CA THR A 312 14.92 -50.99 7.81
C THR A 312 15.04 -52.00 8.95
N ASP A 313 14.42 -53.16 8.79
CA ASP A 313 14.59 -54.24 9.75
C ASP A 313 16.04 -54.76 9.65
N PRO A 314 16.85 -54.63 10.72
CA PRO A 314 18.27 -54.99 10.70
C PRO A 314 18.50 -56.50 10.48
N THR A 315 17.46 -57.33 10.59
CA THR A 315 17.57 -58.79 10.45
C THR A 315 17.25 -59.31 9.04
N SER A 316 16.44 -58.58 8.27
CA SER A 316 15.95 -59.02 6.96
C SER A 316 16.41 -58.14 5.80
N GLY A 317 16.91 -56.92 6.07
CA GLY A 317 17.33 -55.96 5.05
C GLY A 317 16.17 -55.46 4.15
N VAL A 318 14.93 -55.80 4.49
CA VAL A 318 13.74 -55.39 3.75
C VAL A 318 13.32 -54.00 4.22
N GLU A 319 13.41 -53.02 3.32
CA GLU A 319 12.88 -51.68 3.54
C GLU A 319 11.34 -51.72 3.52
N THR A 320 10.72 -51.44 4.66
CA THR A 320 9.26 -51.29 4.74
C THR A 320 8.90 -49.82 4.88
N LYS A 321 8.00 -49.32 4.02
CA LYS A 321 7.46 -47.96 4.13
C LYS A 321 6.26 -47.98 5.06
N VAL A 322 6.38 -47.31 6.21
CA VAL A 322 5.31 -47.18 7.20
C VAL A 322 4.71 -45.78 7.09
N ARG A 323 3.37 -45.72 7.00
CA ARG A 323 2.63 -44.45 7.00
C ARG A 323 2.77 -43.76 8.35
N ILE A 324 3.11 -42.47 8.34
CA ILE A 324 3.11 -41.65 9.55
C ILE A 324 1.66 -41.24 9.86
N PRO A 325 1.18 -41.36 11.11
CA PRO A 325 -0.16 -40.93 11.49
C PRO A 325 -0.23 -39.39 11.58
N ALA A 326 -0.26 -38.72 10.43
CA ALA A 326 -0.38 -37.28 10.31
C ALA A 326 -1.52 -36.91 9.34
N GLN A 327 -2.19 -35.79 9.61
CA GLN A 327 -3.32 -35.29 8.81
C GLN A 327 -2.86 -34.11 7.93
N LEU A 328 -3.35 -34.04 6.70
CA LEU A 328 -3.10 -32.88 5.82
C LEU A 328 -3.76 -31.65 6.43
N THR A 329 -3.02 -30.56 6.58
CA THR A 329 -3.54 -29.28 7.12
C THR A 329 -3.46 -28.15 6.10
N HIS A 330 -2.49 -28.22 5.18
CA HIS A 330 -2.30 -27.21 4.15
C HIS A 330 -1.89 -27.86 2.84
N LEU A 331 -2.49 -27.42 1.74
CA LEU A 331 -2.04 -27.72 0.39
C LEU A 331 -1.75 -26.40 -0.31
N ASN A 332 -0.59 -26.29 -0.94
CA ASN A 332 -0.13 -25.10 -1.64
C ASN A 332 0.45 -25.49 -2.99
N PHE A 333 0.35 -24.59 -3.97
CA PHE A 333 0.94 -24.78 -5.28
C PHE A 333 1.83 -23.58 -5.58
N LEU A 334 3.14 -23.81 -5.54
CA LEU A 334 4.13 -22.77 -5.76
C LEU A 334 4.45 -22.67 -7.26
N PRO A 335 4.19 -21.53 -7.94
CA PRO A 335 4.47 -21.35 -9.37
C PRO A 335 5.98 -21.27 -9.62
N THR A 336 6.43 -21.27 -10.87
CA THR A 336 7.84 -20.95 -11.17
C THR A 336 8.20 -19.55 -10.66
N THR A 337 9.38 -19.40 -10.06
CA THR A 337 9.86 -18.10 -9.58
C THR A 337 10.28 -17.21 -10.75
N PRO A 338 10.23 -15.87 -10.59
CA PRO A 338 10.74 -14.96 -11.61
C PRO A 338 12.28 -14.95 -11.71
N GLU A 339 12.98 -15.62 -10.80
CA GLU A 339 14.44 -15.66 -10.73
C GLU A 339 15.01 -16.50 -11.90
N GLN A 340 15.79 -15.84 -12.75
CA GLN A 340 16.40 -16.51 -13.90
C GLN A 340 17.47 -17.50 -13.40
N ASN A 341 17.41 -18.74 -13.88
CA ASN A 341 18.36 -19.83 -13.57
C ASN A 341 18.30 -20.41 -12.15
N ASP A 342 17.31 -20.07 -11.31
CA ASP A 342 17.03 -20.78 -10.04
C ASP A 342 16.63 -22.25 -10.30
N GLY A 343 16.11 -22.56 -11.49
CA GLY A 343 15.69 -23.91 -11.86
C GLY A 343 14.40 -24.34 -11.16
N SER A 344 13.69 -23.41 -10.52
CA SER A 344 12.45 -23.69 -9.81
C SER A 344 11.35 -24.19 -10.75
N LEU A 345 10.83 -25.37 -10.43
CA LEU A 345 9.67 -25.94 -11.11
C LEU A 345 8.39 -25.61 -10.35
N PRO A 346 7.22 -25.62 -11.02
CA PRO A 346 5.95 -25.61 -10.32
C PRO A 346 5.93 -26.76 -9.32
N THR A 347 5.63 -26.47 -8.06
CA THR A 347 5.79 -27.43 -6.96
C THR A 347 4.54 -27.47 -6.11
N ILE A 348 3.95 -28.66 -5.99
CA ILE A 348 2.88 -28.94 -5.03
C ILE A 348 3.53 -29.15 -3.67
N GLN A 349 3.09 -28.43 -2.65
CA GLN A 349 3.56 -28.55 -1.28
C GLN A 349 2.39 -28.88 -0.36
N ALA A 350 2.46 -30.02 0.31
CA ALA A 350 1.52 -30.44 1.34
C ALA A 350 2.18 -30.36 2.72
N ILE A 351 1.44 -29.90 3.73
CA ILE A 351 1.89 -29.86 5.12
C ILE A 351 0.99 -30.79 5.93
N PHE A 352 1.58 -31.82 6.50
CA PHE A 352 0.92 -32.78 7.38
C PHE A 352 1.28 -32.49 8.83
N SER A 353 0.34 -32.57 9.75
CA SER A 353 0.59 -32.34 11.18
C SER A 353 0.22 -33.56 12.00
N THR A 354 1.02 -33.87 13.03
CA THR A 354 0.70 -34.94 13.97
C THR A 354 -0.43 -34.50 14.91
N PRO A 355 -1.40 -35.39 15.23
CA PRO A 355 -2.45 -35.08 16.18
C PRO A 355 -1.87 -34.78 17.58
N PRO A 356 -2.41 -33.78 18.32
CA PRO A 356 -1.90 -33.44 19.64
C PRO A 356 -2.07 -34.55 20.70
N SER A 357 -3.04 -35.45 20.50
CA SER A 357 -3.37 -36.54 21.42
C SER A 357 -3.15 -37.90 20.78
N SER A 358 -1.89 -38.24 20.47
CA SER A 358 -1.52 -39.63 20.18
C SER A 358 -1.53 -40.45 21.47
N VAL A 359 -2.42 -41.44 21.58
CA VAL A 359 -2.44 -42.39 22.70
C VAL A 359 -1.12 -43.17 22.71
N HIS A 360 -0.23 -42.86 23.65
CA HIS A 360 1.00 -43.63 23.85
C HIS A 360 0.65 -45.00 24.42
N LEU A 361 0.94 -46.06 23.65
CA LEU A 361 0.77 -47.44 24.12
C LEU A 361 1.88 -47.87 25.10
N ASP A 362 3.00 -47.14 25.13
CA ASP A 362 4.18 -47.45 25.93
C ASP A 362 4.54 -46.25 26.83
N GLN A 363 4.43 -46.43 28.15
CA GLN A 363 4.67 -45.41 29.17
C GLN A 363 6.17 -45.14 29.41
N THR A 364 7.07 -45.86 28.71
CA THR A 364 8.52 -45.77 28.91
C THR A 364 9.24 -44.77 27.98
N GLN A 365 8.55 -44.23 26.98
CA GLN A 365 9.11 -43.23 26.05
C GLN A 365 8.78 -41.79 26.50
N PRO A 366 9.72 -40.84 26.39
CA PRO A 366 9.45 -39.44 26.69
C PRO A 366 8.35 -38.88 25.78
N PRO A 367 7.51 -37.93 26.25
CA PRO A 367 6.48 -37.31 25.42
C PRO A 367 7.12 -36.69 24.18
N GLN A 368 6.70 -37.13 22.98
CA GLN A 368 7.20 -36.56 21.74
C GLN A 368 6.55 -35.20 21.48
N ASN A 369 7.36 -34.21 21.10
CA ASN A 369 6.85 -32.90 20.67
C ASN A 369 6.06 -33.08 19.36
N HIS A 370 4.94 -32.37 19.22
CA HIS A 370 4.17 -32.34 17.98
C HIS A 370 4.86 -31.53 16.90
N PHE A 371 4.76 -31.99 15.66
CA PHE A 371 5.46 -31.37 14.54
C PHE A 371 4.63 -31.48 13.25
N SER A 372 5.03 -30.69 12.26
CA SER A 372 4.55 -30.83 10.89
C SER A 372 5.62 -31.43 9.98
N ILE A 373 5.15 -32.02 8.88
CA ILE A 373 5.97 -32.62 7.82
C ILE A 373 5.58 -31.94 6.51
N VAL A 374 6.56 -31.38 5.81
CA VAL A 374 6.38 -30.78 4.50
C VAL A 374 6.75 -31.81 3.43
N THR A 375 5.76 -32.25 2.65
CA THR A 375 5.93 -33.13 1.49
C THR A 375 5.78 -32.31 0.21
N LYS A 376 6.67 -32.53 -0.77
CA LYS A 376 6.68 -31.77 -2.02
C LYS A 376 6.67 -32.69 -3.24
N TRP A 377 5.98 -32.25 -4.30
CA TRP A 377 6.05 -32.84 -5.63
C TRP A 377 6.38 -31.76 -6.65
N GLU A 378 7.50 -31.92 -7.34
CA GLU A 378 7.81 -31.10 -8.50
C GLU A 378 7.00 -31.57 -9.71
N VAL A 379 6.46 -30.62 -10.45
CA VAL A 379 5.70 -30.87 -11.67
C VAL A 379 6.67 -30.84 -12.84
N HIS A 380 6.92 -32.02 -13.42
CA HIS A 380 7.80 -32.20 -14.57
C HIS A 380 6.99 -32.41 -15.84
N HIS A 381 7.38 -31.72 -16.92
CA HIS A 381 6.87 -31.96 -18.26
C HIS A 381 7.90 -32.78 -19.04
N GLN A 382 7.58 -34.03 -19.35
CA GLN A 382 8.51 -34.99 -19.96
C GLN A 382 7.96 -35.50 -21.29
N GLN A 383 8.84 -35.73 -22.26
CA GLN A 383 8.51 -36.53 -23.45
C GLN A 383 8.76 -38.00 -23.16
N LYS A 384 7.70 -38.81 -23.19
CA LYS A 384 7.78 -40.26 -23.02
C LYS A 384 7.54 -40.96 -24.36
N ASN A 385 8.45 -41.88 -24.70
CA ASN A 385 8.34 -42.77 -25.87
C ASN A 385 7.89 -44.20 -25.46
N GLN A 386 7.40 -44.38 -24.23
CA GLN A 386 7.07 -45.70 -23.67
C GLN A 386 5.55 -45.85 -23.45
N LEU A 387 5.04 -47.06 -23.68
CA LEU A 387 3.65 -47.44 -23.39
C LEU A 387 3.40 -47.51 -21.88
N HIS A 388 2.13 -47.44 -21.48
CA HIS A 388 1.73 -47.60 -20.08
C HIS A 388 2.16 -48.98 -19.54
N SER A 389 2.63 -49.04 -18.28
CA SER A 389 3.18 -50.27 -17.66
C SER A 389 2.18 -51.44 -17.59
N SER A 390 0.87 -51.15 -17.64
CA SER A 390 -0.16 -52.19 -17.76
C SER A 390 -0.05 -53.03 -19.05
N LEU A 391 0.58 -52.48 -20.10
CA LEU A 391 0.82 -53.17 -21.37
C LEU A 391 2.09 -54.02 -21.37
N ASP A 392 2.91 -53.95 -20.32
CA ASP A 392 4.07 -54.86 -20.17
C ASP A 392 3.64 -56.30 -19.88
N LYS A 393 2.41 -56.49 -19.37
CA LYS A 393 1.82 -57.82 -19.15
C LYS A 393 1.26 -58.47 -20.41
N VAL A 394 1.27 -57.77 -21.55
CA VAL A 394 0.79 -58.30 -22.84
C VAL A 394 1.95 -58.96 -23.56
N THR A 395 1.91 -60.28 -23.68
CA THR A 395 2.98 -61.14 -24.25
C THR A 395 3.15 -61.00 -25.77
N SER A 396 2.27 -60.26 -26.46
CA SER A 396 2.26 -60.10 -27.92
C SER A 396 2.67 -58.69 -28.38
N LYS A 397 3.86 -58.22 -28.00
CA LYS A 397 4.42 -56.96 -28.52
C LYS A 397 4.90 -57.13 -29.98
N LYS A 398 4.02 -56.85 -30.96
CA LYS A 398 4.33 -56.94 -32.42
C LYS A 398 5.21 -55.80 -32.99
N LYS A 399 5.55 -54.77 -32.21
CA LYS A 399 6.39 -53.62 -32.65
C LYS A 399 7.37 -53.18 -31.55
N SER A 400 8.57 -52.73 -31.93
CA SER A 400 9.60 -52.25 -31.00
C SER A 400 9.18 -50.92 -30.33
N VAL A 401 9.63 -50.71 -29.09
CA VAL A 401 9.35 -49.48 -28.30
C VAL A 401 9.85 -48.20 -29.01
N SER A 402 10.88 -48.33 -29.87
CA SER A 402 11.41 -47.24 -30.69
C SER A 402 10.47 -46.74 -31.81
N SER A 403 9.33 -47.41 -32.07
CA SER A 403 8.36 -47.01 -33.10
C SER A 403 7.19 -46.18 -32.58
N ILE A 404 7.18 -45.83 -31.29
CA ILE A 404 6.10 -45.06 -30.65
C ILE A 404 6.45 -43.57 -30.73
N CYS A 405 5.54 -42.77 -31.27
CA CYS A 405 5.68 -41.30 -31.32
C CYS A 405 5.74 -40.73 -29.90
N ALA A 406 6.67 -39.79 -29.67
CA ALA A 406 6.85 -39.13 -28.38
C ALA A 406 5.53 -38.47 -27.93
N ARG A 407 5.08 -38.81 -26.71
CA ARG A 407 3.94 -38.15 -26.08
C ARG A 407 4.42 -37.28 -24.94
N ASN A 408 3.92 -36.05 -24.90
CA ASN A 408 4.06 -35.16 -23.77
C ASN A 408 3.28 -35.74 -22.58
N ALA A 409 3.95 -35.93 -21.46
CA ALA A 409 3.37 -36.47 -20.24
C ALA A 409 3.79 -35.60 -19.04
N TRP A 410 2.83 -35.31 -18.17
CA TRP A 410 3.07 -34.65 -16.90
C TRP A 410 3.41 -35.70 -15.84
N ALA A 411 4.44 -35.45 -15.05
CA ALA A 411 4.87 -36.34 -13.97
C ALA A 411 5.05 -35.54 -12.67
N LEU A 412 4.55 -36.10 -11.57
CA LEU A 412 4.79 -35.59 -10.22
C LEU A 412 6.00 -36.31 -9.63
N LYS A 413 7.11 -35.58 -9.44
CA LYS A 413 8.33 -36.11 -8.83
C LYS A 413 8.34 -35.74 -7.35
N ARG A 414 8.08 -36.71 -6.46
CA ARG A 414 8.15 -36.54 -5.01
C ARG A 414 9.57 -36.21 -4.57
N GLN A 415 9.70 -35.21 -3.70
CA GLN A 415 10.96 -34.79 -3.07
C GLN A 415 11.05 -35.35 -1.65
N GLN A 416 12.21 -35.16 -1.01
CA GLN A 416 12.41 -35.57 0.39
C GLN A 416 11.49 -34.80 1.34
N ASP A 417 10.83 -35.53 2.23
CA ASP A 417 9.96 -34.97 3.27
C ASP A 417 10.83 -34.17 4.28
N THR A 418 10.41 -32.95 4.61
CA THR A 418 11.11 -32.07 5.56
C THR A 418 10.33 -32.01 6.87
N MET A 419 10.97 -32.42 7.97
CA MET A 419 10.41 -32.34 9.32
C MET A 419 10.55 -30.92 9.86
N MET A 420 9.48 -30.39 10.44
CA MET A 420 9.45 -29.08 11.07
C MET A 420 9.64 -29.20 12.59
N HIS A 421 10.07 -28.14 13.25
CA HIS A 421 10.34 -28.18 14.69
C HIS A 421 9.07 -28.11 15.56
N SER A 422 7.97 -27.62 15.00
CA SER A 422 6.68 -27.42 15.65
C SER A 422 5.55 -27.57 14.63
N ILE A 423 4.29 -27.60 15.10
CA ILE A 423 3.11 -27.61 14.24
C ILE A 423 3.02 -26.29 13.47
N VAL A 424 2.89 -26.36 12.15
CA VAL A 424 2.62 -25.22 11.28
C VAL A 424 1.13 -24.90 11.30
N LEU A 425 0.78 -23.70 11.77
CA LEU A 425 -0.60 -23.19 11.84
C LEU A 425 -1.00 -22.34 10.63
N SER A 426 -0.01 -21.73 9.97
CA SER A 426 -0.21 -20.92 8.78
C SER A 426 1.05 -20.94 7.92
N PHE A 427 0.83 -20.88 6.61
CA PHE A 427 1.87 -20.84 5.59
C PHE A 427 1.53 -19.74 4.59
N VAL A 428 2.51 -18.88 4.29
CA VAL A 428 2.34 -17.79 3.33
C VAL A 428 3.54 -17.75 2.38
N PRO A 429 3.37 -17.98 1.08
CA PRO A 429 4.41 -17.68 0.10
C PRO A 429 4.52 -16.15 -0.03
N VAL A 430 5.70 -15.61 0.24
CA VAL A 430 5.96 -14.17 0.18
C VAL A 430 6.96 -13.87 -0.93
N TRP A 431 6.94 -12.63 -1.42
CA TRP A 431 7.89 -12.14 -2.41
C TRP A 431 7.97 -13.04 -3.67
N TYR A 432 6.91 -13.05 -4.48
CA TYR A 432 6.81 -13.87 -5.70
C TYR A 432 7.08 -15.37 -5.49
N SER A 433 6.71 -15.89 -4.31
CA SER A 433 6.97 -17.28 -3.90
C SER A 433 8.45 -17.67 -3.86
N MET A 434 9.38 -16.71 -3.73
CA MET A 434 10.82 -17.00 -3.57
C MET A 434 11.19 -17.21 -2.10
N ILE A 435 10.40 -16.64 -1.18
CA ILE A 435 10.53 -16.81 0.25
C ILE A 435 9.25 -17.45 0.79
N LEU A 436 9.41 -18.40 1.70
CA LEU A 436 8.33 -19.13 2.33
C LEU A 436 8.24 -18.74 3.81
N SER A 437 7.08 -18.24 4.25
CA SER A 437 6.84 -17.94 5.65
C SER A 437 6.08 -19.08 6.32
N PHE A 438 6.60 -19.55 7.46
CA PHE A 438 5.99 -20.55 8.32
C PHE A 438 5.66 -19.92 9.67
N ILE A 439 4.43 -20.10 10.12
CA ILE A 439 3.95 -19.61 11.42
C ILE A 439 3.58 -20.84 12.25
N TYR A 440 4.22 -20.98 13.41
CA TYR A 440 4.16 -22.18 14.22
C TYR A 440 3.24 -22.03 15.44
N SER A 441 2.86 -23.17 16.00
CA SER A 441 2.03 -23.25 17.21
C SER A 441 2.71 -22.75 18.47
N ASP A 442 4.04 -22.67 18.50
CA ASP A 442 4.81 -22.03 19.58
C ASP A 442 4.91 -20.51 19.44
N GLY A 443 4.28 -19.94 18.39
CA GLY A 443 4.31 -18.52 18.09
C GLY A 443 5.49 -18.10 17.24
N THR A 444 6.42 -18.98 16.87
CA THR A 444 7.56 -18.62 15.99
C THR A 444 7.06 -18.25 14.59
N ILE A 445 7.65 -17.21 14.00
CA ILE A 445 7.45 -16.83 12.60
C ILE A 445 8.81 -16.91 11.90
N GLU A 446 8.93 -17.83 10.95
CA GLU A 446 10.17 -18.13 10.26
C GLU A 446 10.05 -17.85 8.77
N PHE A 447 11.10 -17.30 8.17
CA PHE A 447 11.23 -17.13 6.73
C PHE A 447 12.29 -18.09 6.19
N ARG A 448 11.98 -18.82 5.13
CA ARG A 448 12.89 -19.76 4.46
C ARG A 448 13.04 -19.43 2.99
N LYS A 449 14.25 -19.60 2.44
CA LYS A 449 14.46 -19.58 0.99
C LYS A 449 13.73 -20.77 0.37
N ARG A 450 12.96 -20.55 -0.70
CA ARG A 450 12.21 -21.65 -1.33
C ARG A 450 13.11 -22.73 -1.90
N SER A 451 14.18 -22.34 -2.60
CA SER A 451 15.07 -23.25 -3.33
C SER A 451 15.84 -24.20 -2.41
N THR A 452 16.29 -23.70 -1.25
CA THR A 452 17.12 -24.47 -0.31
C THR A 452 16.38 -24.92 0.95
N MET A 453 15.18 -24.40 1.24
CA MET A 453 14.50 -24.53 2.53
C MET A 453 15.30 -24.03 3.75
N ALA A 454 16.39 -23.30 3.53
CA ALA A 454 17.20 -22.72 4.60
C ALA A 454 16.52 -21.50 5.22
N THR A 455 16.58 -21.39 6.55
CA THR A 455 16.12 -20.23 7.30
C THR A 455 16.88 -18.97 6.90
N ILE A 456 16.16 -17.87 6.68
CA ILE A 456 16.74 -16.54 6.46
C ILE A 456 16.98 -15.94 7.84
N ALA A 457 18.22 -16.05 8.31
CA ALA A 457 18.69 -15.43 9.53
C ALA A 457 19.56 -14.20 9.21
N PRO A 458 19.77 -13.31 10.18
CA PRO A 458 20.71 -12.20 10.01
C PRO A 458 22.12 -12.71 9.74
N ASP A 459 22.77 -12.20 8.70
CA ASP A 459 24.12 -12.62 8.28
C ASP A 459 25.20 -11.57 8.55
N TYR A 460 24.82 -10.44 9.17
CA TYR A 460 25.68 -9.31 9.48
C TYR A 460 26.33 -8.64 8.26
N ALA A 461 25.83 -8.88 7.04
CA ALA A 461 26.36 -8.24 5.84
C ALA A 461 26.07 -6.73 5.86
N ILE A 462 27.11 -5.96 5.54
CA ILE A 462 27.06 -4.48 5.57
C ILE A 462 27.06 -3.86 4.17
N ASP A 463 27.43 -4.64 3.16
CA ASP A 463 27.59 -4.18 1.78
C ASP A 463 26.56 -4.81 0.82
N ALA A 464 25.74 -5.76 1.30
CA ALA A 464 24.74 -6.42 0.49
C ALA A 464 23.48 -6.74 1.31
N VAL A 465 22.32 -6.41 0.74
CA VAL A 465 21.03 -6.60 1.38
C VAL A 465 20.05 -7.23 0.40
N THR A 466 19.34 -8.26 0.84
CA THR A 466 18.31 -8.96 0.05
C THR A 466 16.95 -8.97 0.71
N SER A 467 16.88 -8.81 2.04
CA SER A 467 15.62 -8.81 2.79
C SER A 467 15.77 -8.16 4.16
N MET A 468 14.65 -7.78 4.78
CA MET A 468 14.63 -7.28 6.15
C MET A 468 15.14 -8.32 7.17
N PRO A 469 14.72 -9.61 7.14
CA PRO A 469 15.27 -10.62 8.06
C PRO A 469 16.78 -10.79 7.99
N GLN A 470 17.33 -10.81 6.77
CA GLN A 470 18.78 -10.89 6.58
C GLN A 470 19.51 -9.65 7.15
N ALA A 471 18.89 -8.47 7.10
CA ALA A 471 19.45 -7.23 7.65
C ALA A 471 19.26 -7.05 9.18
N GLY A 472 18.70 -8.04 9.89
CA GLY A 472 18.54 -7.99 11.35
C GLY A 472 17.14 -7.60 11.86
N PHE A 473 16.11 -7.61 11.02
CA PHE A 473 14.73 -7.45 11.48
C PHE A 473 14.10 -8.81 11.76
N SER A 474 13.69 -9.08 13.00
CA SER A 474 13.10 -10.38 13.35
C SER A 474 11.88 -10.23 14.23
N PHE A 475 10.97 -11.20 14.15
CA PHE A 475 9.88 -11.30 15.11
C PHE A 475 10.43 -11.86 16.41
N THR A 476 10.33 -11.09 17.48
CA THR A 476 10.60 -11.60 18.82
C THR A 476 9.56 -12.66 19.19
N ALA A 477 10.00 -13.72 19.88
CA ALA A 477 9.10 -14.78 20.33
C ALA A 477 8.08 -14.18 21.31
N TYR A 478 6.82 -14.17 20.90
CA TYR A 478 5.70 -13.62 21.66
C TYR A 478 4.61 -14.69 21.82
N GLU A 479 3.65 -14.43 22.71
CA GLU A 479 2.51 -15.29 23.02
C GLU A 479 1.94 -15.99 21.76
N PRO A 480 1.83 -17.33 21.77
CA PRO A 480 1.26 -18.07 20.65
C PRO A 480 -0.16 -17.64 20.27
N ALA A 481 -0.51 -17.80 19.00
CA ALA A 481 -1.85 -17.48 18.48
C ALA A 481 -2.32 -18.54 17.48
N LEU A 482 -3.61 -18.89 17.53
CA LEU A 482 -4.19 -19.90 16.64
C LEU A 482 -4.34 -19.42 15.20
N TYR A 483 -4.63 -18.12 15.03
CA TYR A 483 -4.84 -17.52 13.72
C TYR A 483 -3.89 -16.33 13.58
N THR A 484 -3.11 -16.34 12.48
CA THR A 484 -2.16 -15.28 12.19
C THR A 484 -2.18 -14.93 10.71
N ALA A 485 -2.16 -13.63 10.40
CA ALA A 485 -1.97 -13.12 9.05
C ALA A 485 -0.82 -12.09 9.03
N LEU A 486 -0.05 -12.08 7.96
CA LEU A 486 1.06 -11.13 7.78
C LEU A 486 0.58 -9.85 7.12
N SER A 487 1.18 -8.72 7.48
CA SER A 487 0.98 -7.42 6.85
C SER A 487 1.43 -7.42 5.38
N PRO A 488 1.07 -6.39 4.59
CA PRO A 488 1.39 -6.33 3.17
C PRO A 488 2.88 -6.54 2.83
N ASN A 489 3.78 -6.04 3.69
CA ASN A 489 5.23 -6.16 3.58
C ASN A 489 5.83 -7.20 4.53
N HIS A 490 5.00 -7.97 5.22
CA HIS A 490 5.38 -9.10 6.07
C HIS A 490 6.29 -8.75 7.26
N CYS A 491 6.32 -7.46 7.66
CA CYS A 491 7.06 -6.97 8.82
C CYS A 491 6.21 -6.84 10.09
N ILE A 492 4.89 -7.07 9.98
CA ILE A 492 3.96 -7.17 11.12
C ILE A 492 3.10 -8.42 10.91
N ALA A 493 2.71 -9.05 11.99
CA ALA A 493 1.71 -10.11 12.04
C ALA A 493 0.53 -9.65 12.89
N VAL A 494 -0.68 -9.90 12.43
CA VAL A 494 -1.89 -9.79 13.24
C VAL A 494 -2.23 -11.17 13.77
N CYS A 495 -2.37 -11.29 15.09
CA CYS A 495 -2.57 -12.53 15.81
C CYS A 495 -3.93 -12.49 16.51
N MET A 496 -4.75 -13.53 16.32
CA MET A 496 -6.05 -13.68 16.98
C MET A 496 -6.06 -14.94 17.87
N GLN A 497 -6.48 -14.75 19.12
CA GLN A 497 -6.62 -15.81 20.12
C GLN A 497 -8.03 -16.45 20.09
N THR A 498 -8.23 -17.51 20.87
CA THR A 498 -9.53 -18.20 21.01
C THR A 498 -10.64 -17.30 21.54
N ASP A 499 -10.31 -16.32 22.38
CA ASP A 499 -11.26 -15.35 22.91
C ASP A 499 -11.61 -14.22 21.91
N GLY A 500 -11.05 -14.27 20.71
CA GLY A 500 -11.23 -13.25 19.67
C GLY A 500 -10.42 -11.97 19.88
N LYS A 501 -9.55 -11.90 20.89
CA LYS A 501 -8.64 -10.76 21.03
C LYS A 501 -7.63 -10.76 19.90
N ILE A 502 -7.47 -9.59 19.30
CA ILE A 502 -6.54 -9.33 18.21
C ILE A 502 -5.38 -8.50 18.74
N LYS A 503 -4.15 -8.97 18.50
CA LYS A 503 -2.91 -8.28 18.84
C LYS A 503 -2.03 -8.14 17.61
N LEU A 504 -1.26 -7.06 17.54
CA LEU A 504 -0.20 -6.89 16.56
C LEU A 504 1.13 -7.38 17.13
N ARG A 505 1.93 -8.01 16.26
CA ARG A 505 3.32 -8.39 16.53
C ARG A 505 4.17 -7.81 15.42
N SER A 506 5.12 -6.95 15.75
CA SER A 506 6.01 -6.31 14.77
C SER A 506 7.38 -6.98 14.77
N MET A 507 8.10 -6.87 13.66
CA MET A 507 9.54 -7.13 13.67
C MET A 507 10.25 -6.03 14.44
N ASP A 508 11.26 -6.43 15.21
CA ASP A 508 12.19 -5.55 15.89
C ASP A 508 13.55 -5.61 15.21
N TYR A 509 14.25 -4.47 15.20
CA TYR A 509 15.65 -4.43 14.75
C TYR A 509 16.57 -4.92 15.87
N THR A 510 17.28 -6.02 15.64
CA THR A 510 18.02 -6.73 16.70
C THR A 510 19.37 -6.13 17.04
N TYR A 511 19.85 -5.13 16.31
CA TYR A 511 21.18 -4.53 16.50
C TYR A 511 21.14 -3.16 17.21
N GLY A 512 20.11 -2.92 18.02
CA GLY A 512 19.96 -1.69 18.79
C GLY A 512 18.89 -0.77 18.20
N THR A 513 19.11 0.54 18.21
CA THR A 513 18.10 1.52 17.78
C THR A 513 18.58 2.41 16.64
N LEU A 514 17.68 2.63 15.68
CA LEU A 514 17.88 3.58 14.59
C LEU A 514 17.73 5.05 15.05
N SER A 515 17.49 5.29 16.35
CA SER A 515 17.20 6.62 16.91
C SER A 515 18.38 7.33 17.58
N THR A 516 19.35 6.62 18.17
CA THR A 516 20.35 7.25 19.07
C THR A 516 21.55 7.85 18.33
N PRO A 517 21.90 9.11 18.65
CA PRO A 517 23.22 9.68 18.42
C PRO A 517 24.11 9.41 19.65
N ASP A 518 24.42 8.15 19.95
CA ASP A 518 25.46 7.86 20.95
C ASP A 518 26.85 8.14 20.32
N PRO A 519 27.90 8.39 21.11
CA PRO A 519 29.21 8.81 20.60
C PRO A 519 30.00 7.73 19.81
N ASP A 520 29.52 6.48 19.74
CA ASP A 520 30.22 5.35 19.08
C ASP A 520 29.36 4.40 18.17
N PRO A 521 28.00 4.39 18.18
CA PRO A 521 27.16 3.60 17.26
C PRO A 521 26.66 4.36 16.00
N GLU A 522 26.97 5.65 15.83
CA GLU A 522 26.70 6.36 14.55
C GLU A 522 27.50 5.78 13.38
N ASN A 523 28.61 5.07 13.67
CA ASN A 523 29.45 4.40 12.69
C ASN A 523 29.15 2.91 12.50
N ASP A 524 28.14 2.32 13.16
CA ASP A 524 27.84 0.91 12.91
C ASP A 524 27.32 0.74 11.46
N PRO A 525 28.11 0.10 10.57
CA PRO A 525 27.74 -0.02 9.16
C PRO A 525 26.46 -0.85 8.95
N ARG A 526 26.03 -1.63 9.95
CA ARG A 526 24.77 -2.40 9.93
C ARG A 526 23.54 -1.50 9.93
N HIS A 527 23.63 -0.28 10.45
CA HIS A 527 22.51 0.68 10.39
C HIS A 527 22.24 1.15 8.96
N SER A 528 23.29 1.39 8.16
CA SER A 528 23.11 1.74 6.74
C SER A 528 22.53 0.57 5.95
N ALA A 529 22.95 -0.67 6.24
CA ALA A 529 22.34 -1.87 5.67
C ALA A 529 20.85 -2.03 6.08
N ALA A 530 20.51 -1.73 7.34
CA ALA A 530 19.11 -1.75 7.80
C ALA A 530 18.23 -0.71 7.06
N LEU A 531 18.74 0.51 6.86
CA LEU A 531 18.06 1.51 6.04
C LEU A 531 17.91 1.03 4.59
N ALA A 532 18.94 0.46 3.98
CA ALA A 532 18.85 -0.11 2.63
C ALA A 532 17.79 -1.23 2.55
N ALA A 533 17.65 -2.06 3.59
CA ALA A 533 16.61 -3.11 3.66
C ALA A 533 15.19 -2.55 3.72
N LEU A 534 14.96 -1.52 4.55
CA LEU A 534 13.67 -0.84 4.65
C LEU A 534 13.29 -0.16 3.33
N ILE A 535 14.27 0.41 2.63
CA ILE A 535 14.07 1.02 1.31
C ILE A 535 13.79 -0.05 0.27
N LEU A 536 14.53 -1.17 0.25
CA LEU A 536 14.29 -2.28 -0.65
C LEU A 536 12.84 -2.79 -0.52
N GLN A 537 12.37 -2.97 0.73
CA GLN A 537 11.00 -3.38 1.01
C GLN A 537 9.98 -2.31 0.60
N SER A 538 10.27 -1.03 0.85
CA SER A 538 9.41 0.10 0.44
C SER A 538 9.29 0.21 -1.07
N THR A 539 10.38 -0.04 -1.80
CA THR A 539 10.43 -0.05 -3.27
C THR A 539 9.60 -1.19 -3.82
N THR A 540 9.64 -2.37 -3.20
CA THR A 540 8.76 -3.47 -3.56
C THR A 540 7.29 -3.14 -3.33
N ALA A 541 6.95 -2.61 -2.16
CA ALA A 541 5.59 -2.15 -1.85
C ALA A 541 5.11 -1.15 -2.91
N ALA A 542 5.98 -0.21 -3.29
CA ALA A 542 5.67 0.83 -4.25
C ALA A 542 5.32 0.26 -5.63
N ASN A 543 6.09 -0.72 -6.10
CA ASN A 543 5.95 -1.36 -7.41
C ASN A 543 4.80 -2.39 -7.48
N GLN A 544 4.34 -2.91 -6.33
CA GLN A 544 3.18 -3.81 -6.25
C GLN A 544 1.88 -3.10 -5.81
N TYR A 545 1.88 -1.77 -5.73
CA TYR A 545 0.73 -0.97 -5.28
C TYR A 545 0.26 -1.25 -3.85
N PHE A 546 1.14 -1.78 -3.00
CA PHE A 546 0.85 -2.01 -1.59
C PHE A 546 1.02 -0.72 -0.78
N THR A 547 0.35 -0.65 0.37
CA THR A 547 0.71 0.34 1.39
C THR A 547 2.10 0.01 1.96
N SER A 548 2.80 1.05 2.42
CA SER A 548 4.09 0.94 3.14
C SER A 548 3.97 1.39 4.60
N ASP A 549 2.74 1.51 5.10
CA ASP A 549 2.46 1.99 6.46
C ASP A 549 3.02 1.04 7.53
N ASP A 550 3.03 -0.27 7.27
CA ASP A 550 3.63 -1.26 8.15
C ASP A 550 5.15 -1.08 8.27
N ILE A 551 5.84 -0.77 7.17
CA ILE A 551 7.28 -0.42 7.16
C ILE A 551 7.55 0.82 8.02
N PHE A 552 6.73 1.86 7.88
CA PHE A 552 6.85 3.08 8.68
C PHE A 552 6.50 2.89 10.16
N SER A 553 5.80 1.80 10.51
CA SER A 553 5.54 1.48 11.91
C SER A 553 6.71 0.75 12.60
N VAL A 554 7.51 -0.01 11.83
CA VAL A 554 8.63 -0.81 12.38
C VAL A 554 9.99 -0.11 12.31
N ILE A 555 10.13 0.94 11.48
CA ILE A 555 11.38 1.71 11.36
C ILE A 555 11.78 2.44 12.64
N GLY A 556 10.82 2.67 13.56
CA GLY A 556 11.05 3.43 14.78
C GLY A 556 11.36 4.91 14.52
N THR A 557 11.89 5.60 15.53
CA THR A 557 12.34 6.98 15.39
C THR A 557 13.73 7.03 14.74
N LEU A 558 13.94 8.00 13.85
CA LEU A 558 15.22 8.19 13.14
C LEU A 558 15.87 9.52 13.55
N SER A 559 17.21 9.55 13.61
CA SER A 559 17.97 10.80 13.66
C SER A 559 17.79 11.62 12.37
N GLN A 560 18.05 12.92 12.40
CA GLN A 560 17.89 13.77 11.21
C GLN A 560 18.76 13.31 10.04
N GLN A 561 20.01 12.89 10.30
CA GLN A 561 20.90 12.34 9.28
C GLN A 561 20.32 11.07 8.63
N ARG A 562 19.77 10.15 9.44
CA ARG A 562 19.14 8.92 8.93
C ARG A 562 17.86 9.20 8.15
N LYS A 563 17.10 10.23 8.51
CA LYS A 563 15.96 10.70 7.70
C LYS A 563 16.44 11.18 6.33
N ASP A 564 17.50 11.99 6.28
CA ASP A 564 18.08 12.48 5.03
C ASP A 564 18.61 11.32 4.15
N GLU A 565 19.30 10.34 4.74
CA GLU A 565 19.77 9.13 4.05
C GLU A 565 18.60 8.31 3.51
N PHE A 566 17.57 8.05 4.34
CA PHE A 566 16.36 7.33 3.93
C PHE A 566 15.68 8.00 2.72
N ILE A 567 15.52 9.32 2.75
CA ILE A 567 14.92 10.09 1.66
C ILE A 567 15.77 9.99 0.39
N SER A 568 17.10 10.10 0.50
CA SER A 568 18.02 9.96 -0.62
C SER A 568 17.92 8.58 -1.28
N LEU A 569 17.90 7.52 -0.47
CA LEU A 569 17.77 6.14 -0.92
C LEU A 569 16.39 5.87 -1.56
N MET A 570 15.31 6.48 -1.07
CA MET A 570 13.98 6.41 -1.70
C MET A 570 14.00 6.99 -3.13
N PHE A 571 14.60 8.17 -3.31
CA PHE A 571 14.72 8.76 -4.65
C PHE A 571 15.53 7.89 -5.61
N GLN A 572 16.59 7.26 -5.10
CA GLN A 572 17.46 6.41 -5.89
C GLN A 572 16.79 5.09 -6.30
N SER A 573 16.21 4.36 -5.34
CA SER A 573 15.63 3.04 -5.57
C SER A 573 14.38 3.07 -6.45
N LEU A 574 13.57 4.14 -6.37
CA LEU A 574 12.40 4.36 -7.21
C LEU A 574 12.70 5.11 -8.51
N ALA A 575 13.97 5.42 -8.78
CA ALA A 575 14.43 6.18 -9.94
C ALA A 575 13.63 7.48 -10.18
N VAL A 576 13.34 8.21 -9.10
CA VAL A 576 12.53 9.44 -9.17
C VAL A 576 13.42 10.63 -9.56
N SER A 577 13.21 11.14 -10.78
CA SER A 577 13.78 12.39 -11.28
C SER A 577 12.79 13.54 -11.07
N ILE A 578 13.19 14.54 -10.29
CA ILE A 578 12.43 15.76 -9.99
C ILE A 578 12.94 16.99 -10.75
N ASP A 579 13.96 16.82 -11.60
CA ASP A 579 14.41 17.84 -12.52
C ASP A 579 13.30 18.19 -13.52
N CYS A 580 12.86 19.45 -13.53
CA CYS A 580 11.88 19.93 -14.50
C CYS A 580 12.53 20.60 -15.72
N GLY A 581 13.85 20.50 -15.87
CA GLY A 581 14.62 20.99 -17.01
C GLY A 581 14.93 22.49 -16.93
N ILE A 582 15.98 22.88 -17.64
CA ILE A 582 16.38 24.29 -17.80
C ILE A 582 15.55 24.94 -18.93
N ASP A 583 15.29 24.20 -19.99
CA ASP A 583 14.58 24.69 -21.17
C ASP A 583 13.07 24.55 -21.08
N GLU A 584 12.35 25.41 -21.79
CA GLU A 584 10.88 25.46 -21.74
C GLU A 584 10.19 24.23 -22.34
N GLN A 585 10.93 23.45 -23.15
CA GLN A 585 10.41 22.26 -23.81
C GLN A 585 10.36 21.02 -22.90
N SER A 586 10.94 21.09 -21.70
CA SER A 586 10.93 19.98 -20.75
C SER A 586 9.50 19.67 -20.27
N SER A 587 9.08 18.42 -20.41
CA SER A 587 7.74 17.95 -20.04
C SER A 587 7.71 17.11 -18.75
N ASN A 588 8.84 16.95 -18.05
CA ASN A 588 8.90 16.11 -16.85
C ASN A 588 7.92 16.58 -15.75
N HIS A 589 7.70 17.89 -15.63
CA HIS A 589 6.71 18.46 -14.71
C HIS A 589 5.28 17.92 -14.95
N LEU A 590 4.90 17.61 -16.20
CA LEU A 590 3.61 16.98 -16.53
C LEU A 590 3.57 15.50 -16.13
N ILE A 591 4.71 14.80 -16.25
CA ILE A 591 4.86 13.41 -15.79
C ILE A 591 4.70 13.37 -14.26
N LEU A 592 5.40 14.24 -13.54
CA LEU A 592 5.30 14.35 -12.07
C LEU A 592 3.89 14.76 -11.61
N LEU A 593 3.18 15.58 -12.38
CA LEU A 593 1.81 16.00 -12.07
C LEU A 593 0.80 14.84 -12.12
N GLY A 594 0.85 14.00 -13.16
CA GLY A 594 -0.25 13.04 -13.43
C GLY A 594 0.15 11.58 -13.62
N ARG A 595 1.44 11.25 -13.79
CA ARG A 595 1.91 9.92 -14.24
C ARG A 595 2.97 9.29 -13.34
N SER A 596 3.48 10.00 -12.34
CA SER A 596 4.49 9.47 -11.39
C SER A 596 3.88 9.25 -10.00
N PRO A 597 3.32 8.05 -9.71
CA PRO A 597 2.86 7.73 -8.36
C PRO A 597 4.03 7.68 -7.36
N PHE A 598 5.24 7.35 -7.82
CA PHE A 598 6.44 7.29 -6.98
C PHE A 598 6.83 8.65 -6.42
N PHE A 599 6.66 9.73 -7.19
CA PHE A 599 6.91 11.08 -6.67
C PHE A 599 6.01 11.41 -5.47
N VAL A 600 4.72 11.05 -5.53
CA VAL A 600 3.77 11.22 -4.42
C VAL A 600 4.16 10.35 -3.23
N LYS A 601 4.55 9.09 -3.47
CA LYS A 601 5.02 8.18 -2.39
C LYS A 601 6.26 8.72 -1.69
N THR A 602 7.23 9.27 -2.43
CA THR A 602 8.44 9.88 -1.86
C THR A 602 8.12 11.14 -1.05
N LEU A 603 7.30 12.07 -1.59
CA LEU A 603 6.86 13.25 -0.83
C LEU A 603 6.06 12.87 0.42
N SER A 604 5.23 11.83 0.34
CA SER A 604 4.49 11.32 1.49
C SER A 604 5.41 10.75 2.56
N ALA A 605 6.51 10.10 2.18
CA ALA A 605 7.51 9.59 3.10
C ALA A 605 8.24 10.75 3.81
N ILE A 606 8.70 11.75 3.04
CA ILE A 606 9.33 12.96 3.59
C ILE A 606 8.39 13.66 4.59
N HIS A 607 7.12 13.80 4.21
CA HIS A 607 6.10 14.38 5.09
C HIS A 607 5.95 13.59 6.39
N LEU A 608 5.78 12.26 6.29
CA LEU A 608 5.54 11.41 7.44
C LEU A 608 6.74 11.39 8.42
N LEU A 609 7.97 11.33 7.92
CA LEU A 609 9.20 11.27 8.75
C LEU A 609 9.44 12.54 9.59
N GLY A 610 8.84 13.67 9.19
CA GLY A 610 8.90 14.92 9.93
C GLY A 610 7.55 15.39 10.48
N LEU A 611 6.53 14.53 10.51
CA LEU A 611 5.21 14.86 11.06
C LEU A 611 5.12 14.43 12.53
N GLU A 612 4.94 15.41 13.42
CA GLU A 612 4.73 15.23 14.86
C GLU A 612 3.31 15.65 15.24
N GLY A 613 2.57 14.75 15.90
CA GLY A 613 1.14 14.94 16.14
C GLY A 613 0.35 15.12 14.83
N SER A 614 -0.58 16.09 14.84
CA SER A 614 -1.51 16.40 13.74
C SER A 614 -1.09 17.61 12.89
N LEU A 615 -0.36 18.57 13.47
CA LEU A 615 -0.02 19.84 12.83
C LEU A 615 1.48 20.13 12.76
N SER A 616 2.26 19.69 13.74
CA SER A 616 3.69 20.01 13.81
C SER A 616 4.43 19.28 12.70
N ARG A 617 5.20 20.03 11.92
CA ARG A 617 5.97 19.52 10.77
C ARG A 617 7.36 20.12 10.81
N SER A 618 8.38 19.28 10.66
CA SER A 618 9.74 19.75 10.33
C SER A 618 9.73 20.50 8.98
N LEU A 619 10.78 21.26 8.70
CA LEU A 619 10.88 22.05 7.48
C LEU A 619 10.70 21.20 6.22
N SER A 620 11.43 20.09 6.09
CA SER A 620 11.28 19.17 4.96
C SER A 620 9.88 18.57 4.87
N SER A 621 9.26 18.23 6.01
CA SER A 621 7.90 17.70 6.03
C SER A 621 6.87 18.74 5.59
N LYS A 622 7.04 19.99 6.02
CA LYS A 622 6.19 21.11 5.63
C LYS A 622 6.35 21.44 4.14
N THR A 623 7.58 21.49 3.63
CA THR A 623 7.88 21.64 2.20
C THR A 623 7.21 20.54 1.38
N ALA A 624 7.37 19.27 1.76
CA ALA A 624 6.74 18.15 1.07
C ALA A 624 5.20 18.22 1.11
N TRP A 625 4.63 18.59 2.26
CA TRP A 625 3.19 18.79 2.41
C TRP A 625 2.67 19.92 1.51
N ILE A 626 3.35 21.06 1.44
CA ILE A 626 3.01 22.16 0.53
C ILE A 626 3.06 21.69 -0.92
N ILE A 627 4.12 20.99 -1.33
CA ILE A 627 4.28 20.48 -2.70
C ILE A 627 3.16 19.49 -3.06
N LEU A 628 2.78 18.58 -2.16
CA LEU A 628 1.65 17.66 -2.35
C LEU A 628 0.34 18.41 -2.59
N ASN A 629 0.09 19.48 -1.83
CA ASN A 629 -1.10 20.33 -1.98
C ASN A 629 -1.07 21.14 -3.29
N ILE A 630 0.07 21.72 -3.64
CA ILE A 630 0.28 22.42 -4.92
C ILE A 630 -0.02 21.47 -6.08
N LYS A 631 0.57 20.26 -6.08
CA LYS A 631 0.33 19.23 -7.09
C LYS A 631 -1.16 18.91 -7.20
N TYR A 632 -1.81 18.65 -6.07
CA TYR A 632 -3.22 18.27 -6.03
C TYR A 632 -4.13 19.38 -6.61
N ILE A 633 -3.89 20.63 -6.22
CA ILE A 633 -4.64 21.79 -6.74
C ILE A 633 -4.39 22.00 -8.23
N THR A 634 -3.15 21.93 -8.69
CA THR A 634 -2.85 22.04 -10.12
C THR A 634 -3.53 20.94 -10.93
N GLN A 635 -3.56 19.71 -10.41
CA GLN A 635 -4.24 18.60 -11.06
C GLN A 635 -5.75 18.85 -11.17
N ILE A 636 -6.37 19.42 -10.13
CA ILE A 636 -7.79 19.82 -10.17
C ILE A 636 -8.01 20.93 -11.20
N LEU A 637 -7.27 22.03 -11.13
CA LEU A 637 -7.43 23.18 -12.01
C LEU A 637 -7.28 22.79 -13.49
N THR A 638 -6.23 22.01 -13.82
CA THR A 638 -5.99 21.53 -15.18
C THR A 638 -7.08 20.57 -15.66
N THR A 639 -7.63 19.73 -14.78
CA THR A 639 -8.76 18.85 -15.10
C THR A 639 -10.03 19.65 -15.39
N ILE A 640 -10.37 20.62 -14.53
CA ILE A 640 -11.54 21.50 -14.72
C ILE A 640 -11.40 22.31 -16.00
N ALA A 641 -10.24 22.93 -16.24
CA ALA A 641 -9.98 23.71 -17.45
C ALA A 641 -10.14 22.86 -18.72
N ARG A 642 -9.62 21.62 -18.71
CA ARG A 642 -9.75 20.69 -19.86
C ARG A 642 -11.20 20.31 -20.13
N MET A 643 -12.02 20.12 -19.09
CA MET A 643 -13.44 19.79 -19.22
C MET A 643 -14.27 20.91 -19.87
N HIS A 644 -13.83 22.17 -19.76
CA HIS A 644 -14.58 23.32 -20.27
C HIS A 644 -14.32 23.62 -21.75
N VAL A 645 -13.13 23.26 -22.27
CA VAL A 645 -12.65 23.52 -23.65
C VAL A 645 -12.68 25.02 -24.02
N GLN A 646 -11.57 25.56 -24.55
CA GLN A 646 -11.47 26.98 -24.92
C GLN A 646 -11.89 27.94 -23.77
N ILE A 647 -11.27 27.79 -22.60
CA ILE A 647 -11.53 28.62 -21.39
C ILE A 647 -11.36 30.13 -21.63
N GLU A 648 -10.66 30.51 -22.70
CA GLU A 648 -10.53 31.91 -23.10
C GLU A 648 -11.85 32.52 -23.59
N LYS A 649 -12.71 31.70 -24.21
CA LYS A 649 -13.98 32.11 -24.81
C LYS A 649 -15.19 31.78 -23.93
N ASN A 650 -15.13 30.65 -23.22
CA ASN A 650 -16.25 30.12 -22.45
C ASN A 650 -16.15 30.49 -20.97
N PRO A 651 -17.24 30.95 -20.31
CA PRO A 651 -17.24 31.16 -18.87
C PRO A 651 -17.17 29.83 -18.11
N LEU A 652 -16.75 29.88 -16.83
CA LEU A 652 -16.92 28.77 -15.89
C LEU A 652 -18.39 28.36 -15.82
N ARG A 653 -18.69 27.06 -15.89
CA ARG A 653 -20.08 26.58 -15.83
C ARG A 653 -20.61 26.65 -14.39
N PRO A 654 -21.91 26.93 -14.18
CA PRO A 654 -22.54 26.94 -12.86
C PRO A 654 -22.28 25.68 -12.02
N GLU A 655 -22.28 24.50 -12.67
CA GLU A 655 -21.99 23.22 -12.02
C GLU A 655 -20.57 23.10 -11.44
N ALA A 656 -19.63 23.91 -11.93
CA ALA A 656 -18.24 23.89 -11.49
C ALA A 656 -17.90 24.86 -10.37
N VAL A 657 -18.77 25.86 -10.16
CA VAL A 657 -18.60 26.87 -9.12
C VAL A 657 -18.46 26.25 -7.72
N PRO A 658 -19.32 25.32 -7.26
CA PRO A 658 -19.28 24.81 -5.89
C PRO A 658 -17.93 24.21 -5.48
N TYR A 659 -17.27 23.48 -6.37
CA TYR A 659 -15.98 22.85 -6.11
C TYR A 659 -14.77 23.70 -6.51
N SER A 660 -14.97 24.88 -7.13
CA SER A 660 -13.90 25.86 -7.34
C SER A 660 -13.70 26.80 -6.15
N ILE A 661 -14.73 27.04 -5.32
CA ILE A 661 -14.67 28.03 -4.22
C ILE A 661 -13.52 27.75 -3.25
N GLY A 662 -13.46 26.55 -2.67
CA GLY A 662 -12.41 26.21 -1.70
C GLY A 662 -11.01 26.21 -2.33
N ILE A 663 -10.90 25.71 -3.56
CA ILE A 663 -9.64 25.68 -4.32
C ILE A 663 -9.12 27.10 -4.56
N CYS A 664 -9.94 28.01 -5.06
CA CYS A 664 -9.57 29.41 -5.30
C CYS A 664 -9.22 30.13 -3.99
N ARG A 665 -10.01 29.93 -2.92
CA ARG A 665 -9.73 30.52 -1.61
C ARG A 665 -8.38 30.05 -1.07
N TRP A 666 -8.12 28.75 -1.14
CA TRP A 666 -6.84 28.20 -0.71
C TRP A 666 -5.68 28.80 -1.49
N ILE A 667 -5.80 28.92 -2.82
CA ILE A 667 -4.75 29.51 -3.64
C ILE A 667 -4.47 30.95 -3.22
N MET A 668 -5.50 31.79 -3.09
CA MET A 668 -5.31 33.19 -2.71
C MET A 668 -4.72 33.34 -1.31
N HIS A 669 -5.14 32.54 -0.33
CA HIS A 669 -4.59 32.56 1.02
C HIS A 669 -3.16 31.99 1.05
N PHE A 670 -2.85 30.98 0.22
CA PHE A 670 -1.50 30.44 0.07
C PHE A 670 -0.56 31.47 -0.56
N ILE A 671 -1.01 32.25 -1.54
CA ILE A 671 -0.25 33.36 -2.10
C ILE A 671 0.05 34.40 -1.01
N THR A 672 -0.95 34.79 -0.20
CA THR A 672 -0.73 35.69 0.94
C THR A 672 0.31 35.13 1.91
N TYR A 673 0.19 33.85 2.28
CA TYR A 673 1.14 33.15 3.14
C TYR A 673 2.57 33.19 2.58
N MET A 674 2.75 32.85 1.30
CA MET A 674 4.06 32.87 0.65
C MET A 674 4.69 34.27 0.65
N MET A 675 3.91 35.32 0.35
CA MET A 675 4.41 36.69 0.31
C MET A 675 4.77 37.19 1.71
N ASP A 676 3.94 36.93 2.72
CA ASP A 676 4.21 37.28 4.11
C ASP A 676 5.48 36.60 4.63
N GLU A 677 5.62 35.28 4.43
CA GLU A 677 6.82 34.56 4.85
C GLU A 677 8.11 35.11 4.22
N LEU A 678 8.08 35.47 2.93
CA LEU A 678 9.25 36.02 2.23
C LEU A 678 9.61 37.42 2.74
N LEU A 679 8.62 38.28 2.93
CA LEU A 679 8.82 39.63 3.47
C LEU A 679 9.35 39.58 4.91
N GLU A 680 8.81 38.68 5.74
CA GLU A 680 9.27 38.49 7.12
C GLU A 680 10.69 37.92 7.20
N LEU A 681 11.00 36.91 6.38
CA LEU A 681 12.34 36.35 6.27
C LEU A 681 13.35 37.44 5.88
N SER A 682 13.04 38.19 4.83
CA SER A 682 13.89 39.28 4.36
C SER A 682 14.12 40.37 5.43
N ARG A 683 13.05 40.79 6.13
CA ARG A 683 13.16 41.76 7.23
C ARG A 683 14.04 41.23 8.37
N THR A 684 13.90 39.96 8.71
CA THR A 684 14.71 39.31 9.76
C THR A 684 16.19 39.32 9.39
N LEU A 685 16.50 38.96 8.14
CA LEU A 685 17.87 38.97 7.63
C LEU A 685 18.46 40.38 7.60
N TYR A 686 17.70 41.38 7.13
CA TYR A 686 18.11 42.78 7.14
C TYR A 686 18.49 43.27 8.54
N LEU A 687 17.69 42.93 9.55
CA LEU A 687 17.97 43.28 10.95
C LEU A 687 19.22 42.58 11.49
N LEU A 688 19.42 41.30 11.14
CA LEU A 688 20.62 40.55 11.52
C LEU A 688 21.88 41.15 10.89
N GLN A 689 21.85 41.48 9.60
CA GLN A 689 22.95 42.13 8.90
C GLN A 689 23.30 43.48 9.52
N ARG A 690 22.29 44.30 9.83
CA ARG A 690 22.50 45.60 10.48
C ARG A 690 23.10 45.46 11.87
N LYS A 691 22.72 44.43 12.63
CA LYS A 691 23.26 44.17 13.97
C LYS A 691 24.70 43.66 13.92
N GLN A 692 25.04 42.80 12.95
CA GLN A 692 26.35 42.17 12.82
C GLN A 692 27.34 42.98 11.97
N ASN A 693 26.86 44.00 11.24
CA ASN A 693 27.62 44.77 10.26
C ASN A 693 28.37 43.89 9.25
N ALA A 694 27.72 42.82 8.77
CA ALA A 694 28.29 41.80 7.90
C ALA A 694 27.38 41.51 6.69
N PRO A 695 27.93 41.11 5.53
CA PRO A 695 27.13 40.75 4.36
C PRO A 695 26.28 39.50 4.60
N LEU A 696 25.22 39.31 3.81
CA LEU A 696 24.40 38.10 3.89
C LEU A 696 25.24 36.89 3.51
N THR A 697 25.28 35.87 4.37
CA THR A 697 25.90 34.59 4.05
C THR A 697 24.84 33.52 3.84
N LYS A 698 25.19 32.49 3.07
CA LYS A 698 24.34 31.32 2.85
C LYS A 698 23.93 30.67 4.17
N GLN A 699 24.89 30.47 5.08
CA GLN A 699 24.64 29.86 6.38
C GLN A 699 23.67 30.67 7.23
N ALA A 700 23.76 32.01 7.21
CA ALA A 700 22.81 32.86 7.94
C ALA A 700 21.39 32.74 7.37
N LEU A 701 21.25 32.68 6.04
CA LEU A 701 19.96 32.46 5.39
C LEU A 701 19.38 31.08 5.73
N GLU A 702 20.17 30.02 5.61
CA GLU A 702 19.74 28.66 5.95
C GLU A 702 19.37 28.52 7.43
N SER A 703 20.14 29.13 8.35
CA SER A 703 19.77 29.16 9.77
C SER A 703 18.43 29.86 9.97
N ALA A 704 18.20 31.01 9.34
CA ALA A 704 16.95 31.75 9.48
C ALA A 704 15.74 30.96 8.94
N ILE A 705 15.90 30.23 7.83
CA ILE A 705 14.85 29.35 7.29
C ILE A 705 14.55 28.21 8.26
N GLN A 706 15.58 27.65 8.89
CA GLN A 706 15.48 26.50 9.77
C GLN A 706 14.83 26.89 11.10
N ASP A 707 15.27 28.01 11.68
CA ASP A 707 14.76 28.57 12.92
C ASP A 707 13.30 29.03 12.77
N SER A 708 12.96 29.63 11.63
CA SER A 708 11.58 30.05 11.36
C SER A 708 10.68 28.89 10.93
N ASN A 709 11.25 27.81 10.39
CA ASN A 709 10.53 26.68 9.80
C ASN A 709 9.56 27.14 8.68
N LYS A 710 10.00 28.09 7.84
CA LYS A 710 9.19 28.76 6.79
C LYS A 710 9.73 28.44 5.39
N PRO A 711 9.06 27.58 4.60
CA PRO A 711 9.62 27.04 3.36
C PRO A 711 9.36 27.88 2.11
N ALA A 712 8.76 29.07 2.21
CA ALA A 712 8.39 29.86 1.03
C ALA A 712 9.54 30.07 0.02
N LEU A 713 10.75 30.39 0.49
CA LEU A 713 11.91 30.53 -0.40
C LEU A 713 12.29 29.20 -1.06
N LEU A 714 12.29 28.09 -0.32
CA LEU A 714 12.61 26.76 -0.85
C LEU A 714 11.60 26.35 -1.94
N VAL A 715 10.32 26.61 -1.71
CA VAL A 715 9.24 26.35 -2.68
C VAL A 715 9.41 27.18 -3.95
N LEU A 716 9.84 28.44 -3.84
CA LEU A 716 10.15 29.28 -5.01
C LEU A 716 11.42 28.82 -5.73
N LEU A 717 12.42 28.30 -5.03
CA LEU A 717 13.65 27.80 -5.65
C LEU A 717 13.47 26.43 -6.33
N SER A 718 12.55 25.59 -5.84
CA SER A 718 12.29 24.25 -6.38
C SER A 718 11.55 24.29 -7.72
N ALA A 719 12.05 23.54 -8.72
CA ALA A 719 11.53 23.61 -10.08
C ALA A 719 10.09 23.11 -10.23
N PHE A 720 9.75 21.98 -9.61
CA PHE A 720 8.39 21.41 -9.72
C PHE A 720 7.31 22.34 -9.15
N PRO A 721 7.32 22.71 -7.86
CA PRO A 721 6.28 23.59 -7.32
C PRO A 721 6.25 24.94 -8.04
N ARG A 722 7.40 25.56 -8.34
CA ARG A 722 7.44 26.82 -9.10
C ARG A 722 6.75 26.71 -10.46
N THR A 723 6.99 25.62 -11.20
CA THR A 723 6.31 25.37 -12.49
C THR A 723 4.81 25.19 -12.30
N MET A 724 4.39 24.47 -11.26
CA MET A 724 2.97 24.28 -10.93
C MET A 724 2.27 25.59 -10.58
N LEU A 725 2.92 26.48 -9.81
CA LEU A 725 2.39 27.80 -9.46
C LEU A 725 2.15 28.65 -10.71
N LYS A 726 3.08 28.62 -11.68
CA LYS A 726 2.92 29.30 -12.98
C LYS A 726 1.71 28.78 -13.77
N LEU A 727 1.38 27.48 -13.65
CA LEU A 727 0.21 26.89 -14.31
C LEU A 727 -1.14 27.33 -13.69
N TRP A 728 -1.14 28.05 -12.57
CA TRP A 728 -2.37 28.58 -11.98
C TRP A 728 -2.85 29.86 -12.66
N THR A 729 -1.97 30.62 -13.30
CA THR A 729 -2.26 31.97 -13.82
C THR A 729 -3.45 32.00 -14.79
N GLN A 730 -3.45 31.12 -15.81
CA GLN A 730 -4.51 31.11 -16.83
C GLN A 730 -5.86 30.63 -16.24
N PRO A 731 -5.93 29.51 -15.48
CA PRO A 731 -7.16 29.13 -14.78
C PRO A 731 -7.69 30.19 -13.81
N LEU A 732 -6.83 30.81 -13.00
CA LEU A 732 -7.24 31.85 -12.05
C LEU A 732 -7.80 33.07 -12.79
N SER A 733 -7.10 33.55 -13.83
CA SER A 733 -7.57 34.68 -14.63
C SER A 733 -8.94 34.40 -15.26
N TRP A 734 -9.14 33.18 -15.76
CA TRP A 734 -10.40 32.72 -16.32
C TRP A 734 -11.54 32.69 -15.29
N VAL A 735 -11.30 32.10 -14.11
CA VAL A 735 -12.30 32.00 -13.04
C VAL A 735 -12.63 33.40 -12.49
N SER A 736 -11.62 34.25 -12.27
CA SER A 736 -11.78 35.63 -11.82
C SER A 736 -12.60 36.47 -12.80
N ARG A 737 -12.27 36.42 -14.10
CA ARG A 737 -13.05 37.12 -15.14
C ARG A 737 -14.49 36.66 -15.15
N THR A 738 -14.74 35.36 -15.00
CA THR A 738 -16.10 34.82 -14.96
C THR A 738 -16.87 35.31 -13.73
N ALA A 739 -16.27 35.23 -12.55
CA ALA A 739 -16.90 35.66 -11.30
C ALA A 739 -17.25 37.16 -11.33
N VAL A 740 -16.31 38.01 -11.74
CA VAL A 740 -16.54 39.46 -11.89
C VAL A 740 -17.60 39.75 -12.94
N GLY A 741 -17.55 39.07 -14.09
CA GLY A 741 -18.53 39.26 -15.17
C GLY A 741 -19.97 38.96 -14.72
N TYR A 742 -20.18 37.88 -13.97
CA TYR A 742 -21.51 37.56 -13.44
C TYR A 742 -21.95 38.47 -12.30
N ILE A 743 -21.05 38.88 -11.41
CA ILE A 743 -21.41 39.78 -10.28
C ILE A 743 -21.75 41.18 -10.77
N ASN A 744 -20.99 41.72 -11.72
CA ASN A 744 -21.20 43.09 -12.22
C ASN A 744 -22.24 43.19 -13.35
N GLY A 745 -22.63 42.05 -13.96
CA GLY A 745 -23.48 41.99 -15.14
C GLY A 745 -24.99 41.90 -14.88
N ASN A 746 -25.51 42.51 -13.80
CA ASN A 746 -26.92 42.39 -13.38
C ASN A 746 -27.44 40.94 -13.34
N PRO A 747 -26.83 40.05 -12.52
CA PRO A 747 -27.21 38.65 -12.46
C PRO A 747 -28.60 38.44 -11.85
N THR A 748 -29.25 37.31 -12.19
CA THR A 748 -30.42 36.87 -11.42
C THR A 748 -30.02 36.57 -9.96
N PRO A 749 -30.95 36.63 -8.99
CA PRO A 749 -30.64 36.33 -7.59
C PRO A 749 -29.97 34.97 -7.38
N GLU A 750 -30.33 33.96 -8.18
CA GLU A 750 -29.75 32.61 -8.12
C GLU A 750 -28.30 32.57 -8.59
N ILE A 751 -27.99 33.23 -9.71
CA ILE A 751 -26.63 33.34 -10.24
C ILE A 751 -25.76 34.17 -9.28
N HIS A 752 -26.30 35.26 -8.74
CA HIS A 752 -25.60 36.06 -7.74
C HIS A 752 -25.25 35.22 -6.51
N LYS A 753 -26.21 34.47 -5.95
CA LYS A 753 -26.00 33.59 -4.80
C LYS A 753 -24.97 32.48 -5.08
N LEU A 754 -24.90 31.98 -6.31
CA LEU A 754 -23.96 30.93 -6.71
C LEU A 754 -22.52 31.46 -6.86
N TYR A 755 -22.33 32.60 -7.54
CA TYR A 755 -21.01 33.13 -7.86
C TYR A 755 -20.43 34.07 -6.79
N LEU A 756 -21.25 34.66 -5.92
CA LEU A 756 -20.76 35.55 -4.86
C LEU A 756 -19.70 34.88 -3.96
N PRO A 757 -19.90 33.64 -3.45
CA PRO A 757 -18.88 32.98 -2.63
C PRO A 757 -17.55 32.73 -3.37
N LEU A 758 -17.62 32.52 -4.69
CA LEU A 758 -16.44 32.36 -5.54
C LEU A 758 -15.72 33.71 -5.74
N HIS A 759 -16.48 34.79 -5.96
CA HIS A 759 -15.94 36.14 -6.02
C HIS A 759 -15.23 36.50 -4.70
N THR A 760 -15.90 36.33 -3.56
CA THR A 760 -15.33 36.52 -2.22
C THR A 760 -14.05 35.71 -2.02
N ALA A 761 -14.03 34.43 -2.43
CA ALA A 761 -12.83 33.59 -2.34
C ALA A 761 -11.62 34.13 -3.12
N LEU A 762 -11.85 34.93 -4.18
CA LEU A 762 -10.79 35.48 -5.04
C LEU A 762 -10.33 36.87 -4.61
N PHE A 763 -11.21 37.68 -4.02
CA PHE A 763 -10.97 39.11 -3.79
C PHE A 763 -10.92 39.53 -2.31
N ASP A 764 -11.24 38.64 -1.36
CA ASP A 764 -11.08 38.93 0.07
C ASP A 764 -9.62 38.88 0.54
N SER A 765 -8.74 38.23 -0.25
CA SER A 765 -7.32 38.16 0.05
C SER A 765 -6.65 39.53 -0.20
N PRO A 766 -5.75 39.98 0.70
CA PRO A 766 -4.96 41.19 0.49
C PRO A 766 -3.90 41.05 -0.62
N ALA A 767 -3.62 39.83 -1.07
CA ALA A 767 -2.61 39.61 -2.11
C ALA A 767 -3.22 39.67 -3.52
N ASP A 768 -2.53 40.35 -4.44
CA ASP A 768 -2.83 40.26 -5.86
C ASP A 768 -2.03 39.13 -6.52
N PHE A 769 -2.72 38.14 -7.08
CA PHE A 769 -2.11 36.99 -7.73
C PHE A 769 -1.20 37.40 -8.90
N ARG A 770 -1.40 38.57 -9.52
CA ARG A 770 -0.57 39.08 -10.63
C ARG A 770 0.81 39.51 -10.14
N GLN A 771 0.89 40.11 -8.94
CA GLN A 771 2.17 40.45 -8.32
C GLN A 771 2.95 39.18 -7.96
N PHE A 772 2.24 38.17 -7.44
CA PHE A 772 2.83 36.87 -7.17
C PHE A 772 3.30 36.15 -8.43
N GLU A 773 2.54 36.22 -9.54
CA GLU A 773 2.96 35.67 -10.83
C GLU A 773 4.29 36.30 -11.30
N HIS A 774 4.44 37.61 -11.13
CA HIS A 774 5.67 38.31 -11.49
C HIS A 774 6.86 37.78 -10.67
N LEU A 775 6.68 37.62 -9.35
CA LEU A 775 7.68 37.04 -8.46
C LEU A 775 8.05 35.60 -8.86
N VAL A 776 7.06 34.75 -9.16
CA VAL A 776 7.29 33.36 -9.63
C VAL A 776 8.06 33.36 -10.95
N SER A 777 7.75 34.28 -11.86
CA SER A 777 8.42 34.41 -13.16
C SER A 777 9.86 34.91 -13.01
N GLU A 778 10.11 35.87 -12.11
CA GLU A 778 11.45 36.32 -11.76
C GLU A 778 12.28 35.17 -11.16
N ALA A 779 11.73 34.46 -10.17
CA ALA A 779 12.38 33.29 -9.58
C ALA A 779 12.73 32.22 -10.63
N GLN A 780 11.83 31.98 -11.59
CA GLN A 780 12.07 31.06 -12.70
C GLN A 780 13.25 31.51 -13.57
N ALA A 781 13.34 32.80 -13.89
CA ALA A 781 14.43 33.36 -14.68
C ALA A 781 15.77 33.26 -13.95
N LEU A 782 15.80 33.62 -12.66
CA LEU A 782 16.99 33.58 -11.82
C LEU A 782 17.54 32.15 -11.66
N VAL A 783 16.68 31.20 -11.31
CA VAL A 783 17.09 29.80 -11.12
C VAL A 783 17.58 29.18 -12.43
N ARG A 784 16.90 29.45 -13.56
CA ARG A 784 17.39 29.02 -14.88
C ARG A 784 18.76 29.60 -15.20
N GLN A 785 18.97 30.89 -14.93
CA GLN A 785 20.25 31.55 -15.18
C GLN A 785 21.38 30.96 -14.32
N CYS A 786 21.11 30.68 -13.05
CA CYS A 786 22.03 29.97 -12.16
C CYS A 786 22.44 28.63 -12.77
N TYR A 787 21.48 27.79 -13.16
CA TYR A 787 21.79 26.48 -13.74
C TYR A 787 22.52 26.56 -15.09
N LYS A 788 22.22 27.57 -15.93
CA LYS A 788 22.93 27.80 -17.20
C LYS A 788 24.37 28.28 -17.01
N ARG A 789 24.67 29.00 -15.94
CA ARG A 789 26.01 29.53 -15.65
C ARG A 789 26.92 28.50 -14.99
N ASP A 790 26.37 27.58 -14.22
CA ASP A 790 27.16 26.55 -13.53
C ASP A 790 27.57 25.42 -14.51
N PRO A 791 28.87 25.07 -14.60
CA PRO A 791 29.36 24.06 -15.53
C PRO A 791 28.85 22.64 -15.28
N GLN A 792 28.42 22.29 -14.05
CA GLN A 792 27.92 20.95 -13.76
C GLN A 792 26.45 20.83 -14.16
N THR A 793 25.63 21.84 -13.87
CA THR A 793 24.19 21.79 -14.14
C THR A 793 23.81 22.17 -15.56
N SER A 794 24.67 22.90 -16.27
CA SER A 794 24.46 23.30 -17.68
C SER A 794 24.80 22.21 -18.70
N LYS A 795 25.48 21.14 -18.29
CA LYS A 795 25.78 20.00 -19.16
C LYS A 795 24.50 19.39 -19.74
N ASP A 796 24.55 19.05 -21.02
CA ASP A 796 23.48 18.30 -21.66
C ASP A 796 23.48 16.83 -21.23
N GLY A 797 22.31 16.21 -21.33
CA GLY A 797 22.13 14.79 -21.01
C GLY A 797 22.15 14.48 -19.51
N LYS A 798 22.51 13.23 -19.19
CA LYS A 798 22.33 12.63 -17.85
C LYS A 798 23.17 13.29 -16.76
N GLU A 799 24.34 13.83 -17.09
CA GLU A 799 25.22 14.43 -16.08
C GLU A 799 24.64 15.72 -15.51
N GLY A 800 24.17 16.63 -16.38
CA GLY A 800 23.51 17.86 -15.92
C GLY A 800 22.17 17.58 -15.27
N GLU A 801 21.39 16.61 -15.77
CA GLU A 801 20.16 16.16 -15.11
C GLU A 801 20.44 15.64 -13.69
N ALA A 802 21.50 14.86 -13.49
CA ALA A 802 21.86 14.35 -12.18
C ALA A 802 22.28 15.47 -11.21
N ALA A 803 23.06 16.45 -11.69
CA ALA A 803 23.47 17.60 -10.89
C ALA A 803 22.27 18.48 -10.47
N ARG A 804 21.34 18.75 -11.39
CA ARG A 804 20.09 19.49 -11.10
C ARG A 804 19.19 18.71 -10.15
N ASN A 805 19.02 17.41 -10.35
CA ASN A 805 18.28 16.55 -9.43
C ASN A 805 18.85 16.57 -8.02
N LYS A 806 20.19 16.57 -7.88
CA LYS A 806 20.85 16.69 -6.57
C LYS A 806 20.49 18.03 -5.91
N ALA A 807 20.58 19.13 -6.64
CA ALA A 807 20.21 20.45 -6.14
C ALA A 807 18.73 20.52 -5.71
N GLU A 808 17.81 19.95 -6.49
CA GLU A 808 16.39 19.89 -6.13
C GLU A 808 16.12 19.06 -4.87
N ARG A 809 16.88 17.98 -4.66
CA ARG A 809 16.78 17.15 -3.44
C ARG A 809 17.29 17.89 -2.19
N GLU A 810 18.35 18.70 -2.33
CA GLU A 810 18.84 19.55 -1.24
C GLU A 810 17.78 20.57 -0.80
N LEU A 811 17.04 21.18 -1.74
CA LEU A 811 15.92 22.07 -1.41
C LEU A 811 14.81 21.37 -0.61
N LEU A 812 14.47 20.12 -0.97
CA LEU A 812 13.51 19.31 -0.20
C LEU A 812 14.03 18.97 1.21
N ALA A 813 15.35 18.81 1.35
CA ALA A 813 16.02 18.63 2.64
C ALA A 813 16.19 19.94 3.43
N GLY A 814 15.65 21.06 2.94
CA GLY A 814 15.72 22.36 3.60
C GLY A 814 17.00 23.16 3.36
N ARG A 815 17.88 22.70 2.46
CA ARG A 815 19.19 23.33 2.19
C ARG A 815 19.18 24.05 0.85
N ILE A 816 19.94 25.14 0.74
CA ILE A 816 20.09 25.90 -0.50
C ILE A 816 21.30 25.34 -1.25
N PRO A 817 21.16 24.83 -2.49
CA PRO A 817 22.31 24.41 -3.28
C PRO A 817 23.23 25.60 -3.60
N ASP A 818 24.55 25.37 -3.65
CA ASP A 818 25.52 26.44 -3.95
C ASP A 818 25.24 27.14 -5.29
N VAL A 819 24.85 26.37 -6.31
CA VAL A 819 24.44 26.88 -7.62
C VAL A 819 23.25 27.85 -7.54
N LEU A 820 22.35 27.68 -6.55
CA LEU A 820 21.16 28.51 -6.38
C LEU A 820 21.33 29.63 -5.35
N TRP A 821 22.46 29.71 -4.66
CA TRP A 821 22.73 30.77 -3.69
C TRP A 821 22.53 32.18 -4.29
N PRO A 822 23.03 32.51 -5.50
CA PRO A 822 22.82 33.84 -6.08
C PRO A 822 21.34 34.19 -6.29
N ALA A 823 20.53 33.21 -6.73
CA ALA A 823 19.08 33.40 -6.90
C ALA A 823 18.38 33.58 -5.55
N ALA A 824 18.74 32.77 -4.56
CA ALA A 824 18.19 32.86 -3.20
C ALA A 824 18.48 34.22 -2.57
N GLN A 825 19.73 34.68 -2.64
CA GLN A 825 20.16 35.98 -2.12
C GLN A 825 19.36 37.12 -2.74
N ARG A 826 19.26 37.15 -4.09
CA ARG A 826 18.53 38.21 -4.79
C ARG A 826 17.05 38.24 -4.46
N LEU A 827 16.42 37.06 -4.39
CA LEU A 827 14.99 36.93 -4.09
C LEU A 827 14.62 37.43 -2.70
N VAL A 828 15.52 37.34 -1.70
CA VAL A 828 15.26 37.86 -0.35
C VAL A 828 15.79 39.27 -0.11
N THR A 829 16.41 39.91 -1.10
CA THR A 829 16.92 41.28 -1.02
C THR A 829 16.30 42.17 -2.10
N GLU A 830 16.91 42.22 -3.28
CA GLU A 830 16.55 43.12 -4.38
C GLU A 830 15.13 42.91 -4.90
N SER A 831 14.67 41.66 -5.02
CA SER A 831 13.32 41.39 -5.54
C SER A 831 12.21 41.88 -4.59
N LEU A 832 12.50 41.92 -3.27
CA LEU A 832 11.54 42.33 -2.25
C LEU A 832 11.66 43.81 -1.85
N TRP A 833 12.88 44.36 -1.80
CA TRP A 833 13.18 45.71 -1.28
C TRP A 833 14.16 46.52 -2.15
N GLY A 834 14.47 46.06 -3.37
CA GLY A 834 15.42 46.72 -4.25
C GLY A 834 15.03 48.15 -4.59
N PRO A 835 16.00 49.07 -4.80
CA PRO A 835 15.69 50.45 -5.15
C PRO A 835 14.94 50.51 -6.48
N ASP A 836 13.96 51.42 -6.58
CA ASP A 836 13.39 51.85 -7.86
C ASP A 836 14.54 52.12 -8.83
N GLY A 837 14.47 51.59 -10.05
CA GLY A 837 15.46 51.81 -11.11
C GLY A 837 15.51 53.26 -11.62
N GLY A 838 15.68 54.22 -10.72
CA GLY A 838 15.57 55.66 -10.92
C GLY A 838 16.74 56.44 -10.33
N THR A 839 17.97 55.98 -10.53
CA THR A 839 19.14 56.88 -10.52
C THR A 839 20.08 56.53 -11.68
N GLN A 840 19.69 56.94 -12.90
CA GLN A 840 20.65 57.31 -13.92
C GLN A 840 20.40 58.76 -14.33
N ASN A 841 21.44 59.58 -14.14
CA ASN A 841 21.56 60.92 -14.66
C ASN A 841 21.52 60.92 -16.21
N GLY A 842 20.80 61.86 -16.82
CA GLY A 842 20.98 62.27 -18.22
C GLY A 842 19.70 62.20 -19.05
N GLY A 843 19.27 63.35 -19.58
CA GLY A 843 17.96 63.57 -20.19
C GLY A 843 17.66 62.77 -21.45
N GLY A 844 16.37 62.43 -21.62
CA GLY A 844 15.82 61.81 -22.81
C GLY A 844 14.34 61.46 -22.61
N THR A 845 13.45 62.28 -23.18
CA THR A 845 12.00 62.06 -23.19
C THR A 845 11.64 60.82 -24.01
N SER A 846 11.16 59.77 -23.36
CA SER A 846 10.24 58.78 -23.96
C SER A 846 9.50 58.03 -22.86
N ALA A 847 8.18 58.22 -22.83
CA ALA A 847 7.28 57.57 -21.90
C ALA A 847 7.10 56.09 -22.28
N ASN A 848 7.72 55.20 -21.50
CA ASN A 848 7.31 53.80 -21.37
C ASN A 848 7.47 53.40 -19.89
N HIS A 849 6.48 53.76 -19.07
CA HIS A 849 6.39 53.37 -17.66
C HIS A 849 6.08 51.87 -17.55
N ASN A 850 7.10 51.01 -17.38
CA ASN A 850 6.92 49.70 -16.73
C ASN A 850 8.22 48.99 -16.28
N THR A 851 9.14 49.72 -15.64
CA THR A 851 10.36 49.14 -15.00
C THR A 851 10.71 49.97 -13.76
N GLY A 852 10.66 49.51 -12.50
CA GLY A 852 10.18 48.28 -11.87
C GLY A 852 10.41 48.44 -10.35
N SER A 853 9.36 48.76 -9.59
CA SER A 853 9.43 48.89 -8.12
C SER A 853 9.52 47.53 -7.43
N SER A 854 10.03 47.50 -6.20
CA SER A 854 10.17 46.26 -5.42
C SER A 854 8.81 45.64 -5.07
N LEU A 855 8.77 44.36 -4.67
CA LEU A 855 7.50 43.75 -4.27
C LEU A 855 6.86 44.49 -3.08
N ALA A 856 7.67 44.91 -2.09
CA ALA A 856 7.18 45.59 -0.90
C ALA A 856 6.48 46.92 -1.23
N ASP A 857 6.89 47.62 -2.29
CA ASP A 857 6.25 48.87 -2.72
C ASP A 857 4.91 48.65 -3.43
N LYS A 858 4.64 47.43 -3.90
CA LYS A 858 3.42 47.06 -4.65
C LYS A 858 2.35 46.42 -3.78
N VAL A 859 2.64 46.12 -2.52
CA VAL A 859 1.73 45.39 -1.63
C VAL A 859 1.57 46.10 -0.29
N ASP A 860 0.40 45.93 0.33
CA ASP A 860 0.16 46.38 1.70
C ASP A 860 0.74 45.34 2.68
N VAL A 861 2.02 45.53 3.05
CA VAL A 861 2.76 44.61 3.93
C VAL A 861 2.02 44.40 5.26
N ALA A 862 1.42 45.44 5.84
CA ALA A 862 0.68 45.34 7.08
C ALA A 862 -0.54 44.43 6.94
N LYS A 863 -1.32 44.58 5.86
CA LYS A 863 -2.46 43.69 5.61
C LYS A 863 -2.04 42.24 5.36
N LEU A 864 -0.94 42.00 4.64
CA LEU A 864 -0.42 40.65 4.42
C LEU A 864 -0.08 39.97 5.76
N THR A 865 0.68 40.63 6.62
CA THR A 865 1.16 40.08 7.89
C THR A 865 0.06 39.79 8.91
N PHE A 866 -1.02 40.59 8.93
CA PHE A 866 -2.13 40.36 9.86
C PHE A 866 -3.25 39.50 9.29
N PHE A 867 -3.15 39.07 8.03
CA PHE A 867 -4.18 38.23 7.41
C PHE A 867 -4.14 36.79 7.95
N ASP A 868 -5.29 36.26 8.32
CA ASP A 868 -5.36 34.93 8.93
C ASP A 868 -5.25 33.81 7.89
N THR A 869 -4.08 33.18 7.86
CA THR A 869 -3.78 32.00 7.05
C THR A 869 -3.75 30.70 7.87
N THR A 870 -4.15 30.74 9.15
CA THR A 870 -4.07 29.61 10.10
C THR A 870 -4.72 28.34 9.57
N TRP A 871 -5.87 28.47 8.89
CA TRP A 871 -6.63 27.34 8.36
C TRP A 871 -5.89 26.53 7.27
N LEU A 872 -4.85 27.09 6.66
CA LEU A 872 -4.00 26.36 5.71
C LEU A 872 -3.23 25.21 6.37
N GLY A 873 -3.02 25.28 7.69
CA GLY A 873 -2.33 24.25 8.46
C GLY A 873 -0.81 24.21 8.26
N PHE A 874 -0.20 25.32 7.85
CA PHE A 874 1.26 25.45 7.65
C PHE A 874 2.01 26.04 8.85
N THR A 875 1.29 26.74 9.73
CA THR A 875 1.87 27.39 10.91
C THR A 875 1.59 26.54 12.14
N ALA A 876 2.64 26.07 12.82
CA ALA A 876 2.52 25.45 14.14
C ALA A 876 2.55 26.55 15.20
N SER A 877 1.40 26.82 15.81
CA SER A 877 1.25 27.80 16.89
C SER A 877 0.09 27.42 17.79
N LYS A 878 0.05 27.95 19.01
CA LYS A 878 -1.11 27.76 19.91
C LYS A 878 -2.44 28.18 19.28
N ARG A 879 -2.41 29.22 18.42
CA ARG A 879 -3.59 29.65 17.65
C ARG A 879 -4.00 28.57 16.64
N ALA A 880 -3.05 27.96 15.96
CA ALA A 880 -3.32 26.88 15.02
C ALA A 880 -3.83 25.62 15.71
N GLU A 881 -3.22 25.22 16.83
CA GLU A 881 -3.71 24.10 17.64
C GLU A 881 -5.17 24.30 18.03
N LYS A 882 -5.48 25.44 18.65
CA LYS A 882 -6.87 25.80 19.00
C LYS A 882 -7.80 25.83 17.79
N PHE A 883 -7.33 26.36 16.66
CA PHE A 883 -8.13 26.38 15.43
C PHE A 883 -8.50 24.95 14.99
N PHE A 884 -7.55 24.02 14.92
CA PHE A 884 -7.82 22.66 14.47
C PHE A 884 -8.42 21.73 15.54
N GLU A 885 -8.45 22.15 16.81
CA GLU A 885 -9.31 21.56 17.84
C GLU A 885 -10.79 21.89 17.57
N ASP A 886 -11.07 23.14 17.22
CA ASP A 886 -12.45 23.63 17.02
C ASP A 886 -12.98 23.42 15.59
N HIS A 887 -12.10 23.16 14.61
CA HIS A 887 -12.45 23.13 13.19
C HIS A 887 -11.97 21.86 12.48
N VAL A 888 -12.72 21.46 11.45
CA VAL A 888 -12.30 20.44 10.49
C VAL A 888 -12.18 21.07 9.12
N VAL A 889 -11.00 20.93 8.51
CA VAL A 889 -10.71 21.37 7.15
C VAL A 889 -10.72 20.17 6.21
N ASP A 890 -11.55 20.25 5.17
CA ASP A 890 -11.54 19.29 4.08
C ASP A 890 -10.28 19.46 3.24
N VAL A 891 -9.39 18.46 3.29
CA VAL A 891 -8.11 18.50 2.61
C VAL A 891 -8.22 18.41 1.08
N CYS A 892 -9.33 17.92 0.55
CA CYS A 892 -9.56 17.79 -0.90
C CYS A 892 -10.33 19.00 -1.44
N GLN A 893 -11.44 19.34 -0.81
CA GLN A 893 -12.30 20.46 -1.21
C GLN A 893 -11.73 21.82 -0.80
N LYS A 894 -10.76 21.84 0.12
CA LYS A 894 -10.13 23.05 0.65
C LYS A 894 -11.13 24.00 1.30
N MET A 895 -11.99 23.46 2.16
CA MET A 895 -12.99 24.23 2.89
C MET A 895 -13.00 23.86 4.37
N VAL A 896 -13.32 24.83 5.22
CA VAL A 896 -13.65 24.57 6.62
C VAL A 896 -15.06 23.98 6.65
N ILE A 897 -15.19 22.70 6.98
CA ILE A 897 -16.48 21.97 6.94
C ILE A 897 -17.12 21.81 8.32
N ARG A 898 -16.37 22.10 9.39
CA ARG A 898 -16.87 22.12 10.78
C ARG A 898 -16.17 23.20 11.59
N GLY A 899 -16.82 23.60 12.67
CA GLY A 899 -16.39 24.69 13.55
C GLY A 899 -17.09 26.01 13.24
N PRO A 900 -16.86 27.05 14.06
CA PRO A 900 -17.33 28.41 13.78
C PRO A 900 -16.95 28.86 12.36
N GLY A 901 -17.91 29.41 11.61
CA GLY A 901 -17.66 29.86 10.24
C GLY A 901 -17.51 28.73 9.20
N ALA A 902 -17.96 27.51 9.52
CA ALA A 902 -18.04 26.40 8.56
C ALA A 902 -18.77 26.81 7.28
N GLN A 903 -18.22 26.37 6.15
CA GLN A 903 -18.64 26.73 4.80
C GLN A 903 -19.52 25.64 4.23
N SER A 904 -20.62 26.05 3.59
CA SER A 904 -21.50 25.14 2.83
C SER A 904 -21.41 25.45 1.35
N HIS A 905 -21.48 24.40 0.50
CA HIS A 905 -21.57 24.61 -0.94
C HIS A 905 -22.88 25.32 -1.33
N PRO A 906 -22.85 26.26 -2.29
CA PRO A 906 -24.06 26.81 -2.86
C PRO A 906 -24.80 25.73 -3.66
N VAL A 907 -26.07 25.52 -3.36
CA VAL A 907 -26.91 24.54 -4.07
C VAL A 907 -27.53 25.22 -5.30
N GLY A 908 -27.20 24.72 -6.49
CA GLY A 908 -27.92 25.09 -7.71
C GLY A 908 -29.31 24.46 -7.70
N ASN A 909 -30.35 25.29 -7.83
CA ASN A 909 -31.75 24.83 -7.78
C ASN A 909 -32.04 23.93 -8.99
N GLN A 910 -32.14 22.61 -8.82
CA GLN A 910 -32.84 21.77 -9.80
C GLN A 910 -34.31 21.72 -9.41
N ASN A 911 -35.13 22.20 -10.34
CA ASN A 911 -36.59 22.29 -10.29
C ASN A 911 -37.29 21.23 -9.44
N GLY A 912 -38.17 21.71 -8.57
CA GLY A 912 -39.30 20.96 -8.09
C GLY A 912 -40.15 20.46 -9.26
N ARG A 913 -40.07 19.17 -9.53
CA ARG A 913 -41.21 18.31 -9.85
C ARG A 913 -40.92 16.97 -9.18
N ILE A 914 -41.32 16.86 -7.91
CA ILE A 914 -41.57 15.56 -7.29
C ILE A 914 -42.75 14.97 -8.05
N ARG A 915 -42.46 14.23 -9.13
CA ARG A 915 -43.41 13.26 -9.69
C ARG A 915 -43.19 11.97 -8.92
N SER A 916 -44.17 11.62 -8.09
CA SER A 916 -44.42 10.24 -7.69
C SER A 916 -44.39 9.33 -8.93
N GLY A 917 -43.66 8.22 -8.87
CA GLY A 917 -43.72 7.17 -9.90
C GLY A 917 -42.37 6.58 -10.28
N SER A 918 -42.06 5.44 -9.64
CA SER A 918 -41.12 4.37 -10.03
C SER A 918 -39.65 4.74 -10.29
N ILE A 919 -38.83 4.56 -9.25
CA ILE A 919 -37.60 3.77 -9.39
C ILE A 919 -37.74 2.61 -8.40
N GLN A 920 -38.24 1.48 -8.91
CA GLN A 920 -37.84 0.15 -8.41
C GLN A 920 -36.31 0.08 -8.63
N SER A 921 -35.45 -0.32 -7.69
CA SER A 921 -35.61 -1.30 -6.62
C SER A 921 -34.63 -0.98 -5.48
N VAL A 922 -35.11 -0.33 -4.42
CA VAL A 922 -34.51 -0.46 -3.08
C VAL A 922 -35.65 -0.42 -2.07
N ASN A 923 -36.22 -1.59 -1.77
CA ASN A 923 -37.01 -1.93 -0.59
C ASN A 923 -36.72 -3.42 -0.33
N GLY A 924 -36.41 -3.93 0.85
CA GLY A 924 -36.72 -3.41 2.18
C GLY A 924 -37.98 -4.07 2.73
N VAL A 925 -37.92 -4.39 4.03
CA VAL A 925 -39.01 -4.53 5.01
C VAL A 925 -39.27 -5.97 5.52
N GLY A 926 -38.69 -6.26 6.68
CA GLY A 926 -39.36 -7.00 7.74
C GLY A 926 -40.18 -6.02 8.59
N ASN A 927 -41.37 -6.44 9.01
CA ASN A 927 -42.33 -5.66 9.79
C ASN A 927 -42.76 -6.52 11.00
N GLY A 928 -42.93 -5.88 12.17
CA GLY A 928 -43.49 -6.45 13.42
C GLY A 928 -42.43 -6.59 14.53
N GLU A 929 -42.56 -6.04 15.74
CA GLU A 929 -43.69 -5.40 16.43
C GLU A 929 -43.19 -4.35 17.43
N ALA A 930 -44.09 -3.41 17.72
CA ALA A 930 -43.91 -2.24 18.55
C ALA A 930 -44.05 -2.54 20.05
N GLY A 931 -43.13 -2.01 20.85
CA GLY A 931 -43.37 -1.64 22.25
C GLY A 931 -43.68 -0.15 22.30
N ILE A 932 -44.89 0.20 22.74
CA ILE A 932 -45.40 1.54 22.95
C ILE A 932 -44.73 2.11 24.20
N ASP A 933 -44.08 3.28 24.11
CA ASP A 933 -44.06 4.21 25.24
C ASP A 933 -43.91 5.66 24.75
N ASP A 934 -44.57 6.55 25.49
CA ASP A 934 -45.14 7.82 25.05
C ASP A 934 -44.26 9.05 25.39
N GLY A 935 -44.42 10.12 24.62
CA GLY A 935 -44.17 11.51 25.02
C GLY A 935 -42.74 12.00 25.37
N SER A 936 -42.03 12.61 24.40
CA SER A 936 -41.49 14.00 24.50
C SER A 936 -40.45 14.37 23.42
N GLY A 937 -40.73 15.44 22.66
CA GLY A 937 -39.71 16.39 22.17
C GLY A 937 -38.57 15.89 21.26
N GLY A 938 -38.85 15.18 20.18
CA GLY A 938 -37.83 14.72 19.23
C GLY A 938 -37.27 15.82 18.32
N ARG A 939 -36.16 16.47 18.71
CA ARG A 939 -35.17 16.99 17.74
C ARG A 939 -34.81 15.83 16.81
N LYS A 940 -35.15 15.91 15.52
CA LYS A 940 -34.60 15.00 14.50
C LYS A 940 -33.08 14.96 14.70
N LYS A 941 -32.55 13.83 15.15
CA LYS A 941 -31.11 13.54 15.12
C LYS A 941 -30.69 13.68 13.66
N ASP A 942 -30.13 14.83 13.29
CA ASP A 942 -29.26 14.90 12.13
C ASP A 942 -28.26 13.76 12.30
N LYS A 943 -28.34 12.74 11.43
CA LYS A 943 -27.30 11.72 11.35
C LYS A 943 -26.00 12.49 11.14
N GLU A 944 -25.19 12.55 12.19
CA GLU A 944 -23.95 13.31 12.23
C GLU A 944 -23.15 12.93 10.97
N ARG A 945 -22.88 13.91 10.10
CA ARG A 945 -22.21 13.65 8.82
C ARG A 945 -20.87 12.97 9.12
N LYS A 946 -20.56 11.86 8.46
CA LYS A 946 -19.29 11.15 8.69
C LYS A 946 -18.13 11.89 8.01
N LEU A 947 -16.91 11.63 8.47
CA LEU A 947 -15.69 12.04 7.78
C LEU A 947 -15.00 10.83 7.18
N ARG A 948 -14.17 11.10 6.17
CA ARG A 948 -13.05 10.23 5.82
C ARG A 948 -11.78 10.82 6.43
N ARG A 949 -10.99 9.97 7.07
CA ARG A 949 -9.68 10.32 7.65
C ARG A 949 -8.59 9.50 6.96
N CYS A 950 -7.50 10.14 6.58
CA CYS A 950 -6.36 9.46 5.98
C CYS A 950 -5.67 8.57 7.02
N THR A 951 -5.39 7.31 6.69
CA THR A 951 -4.75 6.36 7.61
C THR A 951 -3.30 6.70 7.94
N ARG A 952 -2.65 7.58 7.15
CA ARG A 952 -1.24 7.99 7.34
C ARG A 952 -1.08 9.39 7.91
N CYS A 953 -1.56 10.43 7.21
CA CYS A 953 -1.35 11.82 7.65
C CYS A 953 -2.46 12.36 8.54
N GLY A 954 -3.56 11.63 8.74
CA GLY A 954 -4.66 12.07 9.60
C GLY A 954 -5.55 13.18 9.01
N ALA A 955 -5.22 13.71 7.83
CA ALA A 955 -6.05 14.72 7.18
C ALA A 955 -7.47 14.19 6.94
N CYS A 956 -8.45 15.10 6.98
CA CYS A 956 -9.86 14.75 6.88
C CYS A 956 -10.50 15.31 5.60
N MET A 957 -11.57 14.67 5.15
CA MET A 957 -12.49 15.18 4.15
C MET A 957 -13.92 14.81 4.52
N GLU A 958 -14.91 15.58 4.04
CA GLU A 958 -16.32 15.22 4.19
C GLU A 958 -16.59 13.90 3.45
N ASP A 959 -17.32 12.99 4.09
CA ASP A 959 -17.72 11.75 3.43
C ASP A 959 -18.90 12.00 2.50
N VAL A 960 -18.60 12.44 1.29
CA VAL A 960 -19.60 12.75 0.27
C VAL A 960 -20.02 11.47 -0.47
N VAL A 961 -21.33 11.20 -0.48
CA VAL A 961 -21.95 10.07 -1.16
C VAL A 961 -23.08 10.55 -2.10
N MET A 962 -23.46 9.73 -3.07
CA MET A 962 -24.55 10.05 -3.99
C MET A 962 -25.86 10.27 -3.22
N GLY A 963 -26.62 11.30 -3.61
CA GLY A 963 -27.86 11.69 -2.94
C GLY A 963 -27.68 12.48 -1.63
N MET A 964 -26.44 12.82 -1.24
CA MET A 964 -26.19 13.65 -0.07
C MET A 964 -26.77 15.08 -0.27
N PRO A 965 -27.60 15.59 0.67
CA PRO A 965 -28.14 16.94 0.56
C PRO A 965 -27.03 18.01 0.48
N GLY A 966 -27.16 18.94 -0.46
CA GLY A 966 -26.18 20.01 -0.69
C GLY A 966 -25.13 19.69 -1.76
N TYR A 967 -25.09 18.47 -2.28
CA TYR A 967 -24.19 18.06 -3.36
C TYR A 967 -24.98 17.68 -4.63
N ALA A 968 -24.65 18.31 -5.76
CA ALA A 968 -25.19 17.93 -7.06
C ALA A 968 -24.46 16.67 -7.60
N ASN A 969 -25.14 15.84 -8.39
CA ASN A 969 -24.55 14.63 -8.98
C ASN A 969 -23.20 14.87 -9.71
N PRO A 970 -23.03 15.94 -10.51
CA PRO A 970 -21.73 16.24 -11.13
C PRO A 970 -20.62 16.53 -10.11
N HIS A 971 -20.97 17.18 -8.99
CA HIS A 971 -20.03 17.48 -7.91
C HIS A 971 -19.57 16.19 -7.20
N VAL A 972 -20.52 15.32 -6.83
CA VAL A 972 -20.17 14.02 -6.24
C VAL A 972 -19.35 13.18 -7.23
N GLY A 973 -19.74 13.14 -8.51
CA GLY A 973 -19.00 12.41 -9.54
C GLY A 973 -17.57 12.90 -9.69
N TRP A 974 -17.34 14.22 -9.63
CA TRP A 974 -16.01 14.81 -9.62
C TRP A 974 -15.20 14.38 -8.38
N LEU A 975 -15.77 14.51 -7.18
CA LEU A 975 -15.11 14.10 -5.93
C LEU A 975 -14.70 12.63 -5.94
N MET A 976 -15.58 11.75 -6.41
CA MET A 976 -15.33 10.33 -6.57
C MET A 976 -14.19 10.03 -7.58
N GLY A 977 -13.94 10.94 -8.52
CA GLY A 977 -12.82 10.86 -9.45
C GLY A 977 -11.49 11.33 -8.86
N VAL A 978 -11.48 12.47 -8.13
CA VAL A 978 -10.24 13.16 -7.72
C VAL A 978 -9.84 12.92 -6.26
N ALA A 979 -10.74 12.43 -5.41
CA ALA A 979 -10.52 12.25 -3.97
C ALA A 979 -10.56 10.76 -3.54
N LYS A 980 -10.20 9.84 -4.47
CA LYS A 980 -10.08 8.40 -4.17
C LYS A 980 -9.05 8.10 -3.07
N HIS A 981 -8.01 8.91 -3.01
CA HIS A 981 -6.96 8.85 -1.99
C HIS A 981 -6.77 10.24 -1.38
N CYS A 982 -6.14 10.29 -0.20
CA CYS A 982 -5.70 11.54 0.40
C CYS A 982 -4.68 12.27 -0.49
N VAL A 983 -4.47 13.56 -0.23
CA VAL A 983 -3.44 14.38 -0.89
C VAL A 983 -2.03 13.79 -0.71
N CYS A 984 -1.76 13.06 0.38
CA CYS A 984 -0.51 12.31 0.54
C CYS A 984 -0.47 10.96 -0.23
N GLY A 985 -1.51 10.64 -0.99
CA GLY A 985 -1.63 9.41 -1.78
C GLY A 985 -2.08 8.16 -1.00
N ASN A 986 -2.40 8.27 0.29
CA ASN A 986 -2.81 7.11 1.10
C ASN A 986 -4.33 6.95 1.21
N SER A 987 -4.76 5.78 1.65
CA SER A 987 -6.17 5.37 1.75
C SER A 987 -6.95 6.10 2.85
N TRP A 988 -8.28 6.11 2.67
CA TRP A 988 -9.23 6.66 3.62
C TRP A 988 -9.79 5.58 4.56
N MET A 989 -10.08 5.95 5.80
CA MET A 989 -10.95 5.24 6.73
C MET A 989 -12.11 6.12 7.18
N LEU A 990 -13.22 5.56 7.65
CA LEU A 990 -14.30 6.36 8.24
C LEU A 990 -13.89 6.86 9.62
N ALA A 991 -14.29 8.09 9.91
CA ALA A 991 -14.12 8.72 11.21
C ALA A 991 -15.45 9.35 11.67
N PRO A 992 -15.69 9.40 13.00
CA PRO A 992 -16.90 9.99 13.55
C PRO A 992 -17.07 11.48 13.17
N GLY A 993 -18.30 11.96 13.33
CA GLY A 993 -18.71 13.35 13.05
C GLY A 993 -18.17 14.39 14.03
N LYS A 994 -17.48 13.96 15.09
CA LYS A 994 -16.73 14.81 16.02
C LYS A 994 -15.31 14.24 16.11
N VAL A 995 -14.33 15.11 15.92
CA VAL A 995 -12.92 14.80 16.20
C VAL A 995 -12.71 14.90 17.70
#